data_AF-A0A0R3QTG1-F1
#
_entry.id   AF-A0A0R3QTG1-F1
#
_cell.length_a   1.000
_cell.length_b   1.000
_cell.length_c   1.000
_cell.angle_alpha   90.00
_cell.angle_beta   90.00
_cell.angle_gamma   90.00
#
_symmetry.space_group_name_H-M   'P 1'
#
loop_
_entity.id
_entity.type
_entity.pdbx_description
1 polymer ?
#
loop_
_entity_poly.entity_id
_entity_poly.type
_entity_poly.pdbx_seq_one_letter_code
_entity_poly.pdbx_strand_id
1 'polypeptide(L)'
;MATNFSRLPPLPSLKSFLYAYQLQAKKILSQNYLMDMNLTRKIVRQAEMKKGDYVVEIGPGPGSITRAILEMDCRRLDVIEIDHRFVPPLEVLKEASEERMFIHRADILKTNIEQIWSQAGLERVAWEEDRLPTAHIIGNLPFNIASPLIIKFLREMLYRQGPWSFGRVPLLLTFQMEVAERLCSPIDSPFRARISIMSAFVTEPKLLFQIPGRCFVPSPKVNVGVVRFVPRQDPLIKTSFEVVEKVCRRIFNYRQKYVIKGVRSLYPKELAKHLADDLLKRCRIDPTTTAICLGVEQFADICYVYEEHCRKYPGVFLYEHSNQNRTLEELARLPNAIPPPNPFDKEFPSEGVKLSDALALFGECFAVLLHCFKKSQIAMSTLTPMKLNEQIVSMRKSVEKARVWLCRRLIRQKKLLQKSKVEKKTRKVDRIISEIDRCKKVCRDDVSKFALINLKTLNDLLKKTKISVDERVLYKLACQEIVIKSVKEFRIKYPNWQHEVSFLLQRLGLQYKSKKDAKKYVLQQNETKEMAETSIGKKEIRKAVKKEENFEKKKKKLKDKTKSDESEEISIPVLKLPKLELPKPVIAKGQAIIKQLSLDGNQDDDFASISASDGSKDIVLQGNVDDNVNGTDDEANRSTPPVKTKDIRKRKKDFECDRSEKREDTLRQNNNSEPVSSLKRKNTKLLENQNLHPSWIAKKREHEALKKLKESCKAKKIVFGDD
;
A
#
# COMPACT_ATOMS: atom_id res chain seq x y z
N MET A 1 6.97 -30.91 35.69
CA MET A 1 7.82 -31.44 34.61
C MET A 1 8.32 -30.25 33.81
N ALA A 2 9.62 -30.18 33.50
CA ALA A 2 10.19 -29.10 32.68
C ALA A 2 10.14 -29.49 31.20
N THR A 3 9.64 -28.61 30.34
CA THR A 3 9.49 -28.86 28.90
C THR A 3 10.53 -28.09 28.08
N ASN A 4 11.07 -28.76 27.06
CA ASN A 4 11.86 -28.20 25.96
C ASN A 4 13.28 -27.72 26.32
N PHE A 5 14.22 -28.67 26.39
CA PHE A 5 15.51 -28.43 25.73
C PHE A 5 15.25 -28.32 24.21
N SER A 6 15.85 -27.33 23.54
CA SER A 6 15.77 -27.23 22.08
C SER A 6 16.64 -28.32 21.44
N ARG A 7 16.08 -29.11 20.52
CA ARG A 7 16.84 -30.12 19.74
C ARG A 7 17.95 -29.48 18.88
N LEU A 8 17.79 -28.22 18.49
CA LEU A 8 18.81 -27.46 17.76
C LEU A 8 20.05 -27.23 18.66
N PRO A 9 21.28 -27.48 18.19
CA PRO A 9 22.51 -27.23 18.96
C PRO A 9 22.58 -25.75 19.35
N PRO A 10 23.10 -25.39 20.53
CA PRO A 10 23.12 -24.00 20.99
C PRO A 10 23.84 -23.08 19.98
N LEU A 11 23.41 -21.83 19.85
CA LEU A 11 24.19 -20.85 19.08
C LEU A 11 25.51 -20.61 19.81
N PRO A 12 26.68 -20.88 19.19
CA PRO A 12 27.95 -20.47 19.76
C PRO A 12 28.00 -18.94 19.85
N SER A 13 28.83 -18.41 20.76
CA SER A 13 29.00 -16.96 20.86
C SER A 13 29.41 -16.38 19.51
N LEU A 14 28.98 -15.15 19.19
CA LEU A 14 29.38 -14.46 17.96
C LEU A 14 30.90 -14.53 17.70
N LYS A 15 31.72 -14.32 18.72
CA LYS A 15 33.19 -14.40 18.61
C LYS A 15 33.63 -15.82 18.25
N SER A 16 33.06 -16.82 18.90
CA SER A 16 33.32 -18.25 18.63
C SER A 16 32.88 -18.66 17.23
N PHE A 17 31.71 -18.20 16.77
CA PHE A 17 31.16 -18.50 15.45
C PHE A 17 32.01 -17.91 14.32
N LEU A 18 32.36 -16.61 14.42
CA LEU A 18 33.18 -15.93 13.42
C LEU A 18 34.62 -16.48 13.41
N TYR A 19 35.12 -16.97 14.54
CA TYR A 19 36.44 -17.62 14.63
C TYR A 19 36.43 -19.03 14.02
N ALA A 20 35.51 -19.91 14.46
CA ALA A 20 35.47 -21.32 14.05
C ALA A 20 35.28 -21.51 12.54
N TYR A 21 34.45 -20.68 11.90
CA TYR A 21 34.23 -20.72 10.45
C TYR A 21 35.06 -19.67 9.67
N GLN A 22 36.01 -18.99 10.34
CA GLN A 22 36.84 -17.91 9.79
C GLN A 22 36.03 -16.81 9.06
N LEU A 23 34.80 -16.58 9.51
CA LEU A 23 33.83 -15.69 8.90
C LEU A 23 34.11 -14.23 9.24
N GLN A 24 34.88 -13.55 8.40
CA GLN A 24 34.84 -12.09 8.36
C GLN A 24 33.64 -11.59 7.54
N ALA A 25 32.93 -10.59 8.07
CA ALA A 25 31.84 -9.91 7.38
C ALA A 25 32.39 -9.11 6.19
N LYS A 26 32.10 -9.56 4.97
CA LYS A 26 32.60 -8.91 3.75
C LYS A 26 31.85 -7.58 3.57
N LYS A 27 32.53 -6.45 3.84
CA LYS A 27 32.00 -5.08 3.60
C LYS A 27 31.41 -4.92 2.19
N ILE A 28 32.06 -5.54 1.19
CA ILE A 28 31.63 -5.59 -0.21
C ILE A 28 30.21 -6.18 -0.36
N LEU A 29 29.87 -7.21 0.42
CA LEU A 29 28.55 -7.88 0.39
C LEU A 29 27.49 -7.19 1.26
N SER A 30 27.83 -6.11 1.98
CA SER A 30 26.91 -5.38 2.88
C SER A 30 26.13 -6.26 3.86
N GLN A 31 26.73 -7.37 4.29
CA GLN A 31 26.14 -8.31 5.24
C GLN A 31 26.06 -7.70 6.66
N ASN A 32 24.91 -7.84 7.31
CA ASN A 32 24.67 -7.42 8.71
C ASN A 32 23.87 -8.54 9.40
N TYR A 33 24.51 -9.32 10.28
CA TYR A 33 23.92 -10.52 10.87
C TYR A 33 23.11 -10.22 12.14
N LEU A 34 21.90 -10.76 12.27
CA LEU A 34 21.03 -10.59 13.44
C LEU A 34 21.11 -11.82 14.37
N MET A 35 21.96 -11.78 15.39
CA MET A 35 22.21 -12.92 16.30
C MET A 35 21.27 -12.99 17.52
N ASP A 36 20.40 -11.99 17.73
CA ASP A 36 19.47 -11.97 18.88
C ASP A 36 18.25 -12.86 18.60
N MET A 37 18.24 -14.05 19.21
CA MET A 37 17.16 -15.02 19.08
C MET A 37 15.79 -14.49 19.55
N ASN A 38 15.71 -13.50 20.43
CA ASN A 38 14.43 -12.91 20.80
C ASN A 38 13.85 -12.05 19.67
N LEU A 39 14.72 -11.38 18.90
CA LEU A 39 14.35 -10.64 17.71
C LEU A 39 14.06 -11.56 16.52
N THR A 40 14.80 -12.65 16.30
CA THR A 40 14.50 -13.59 15.21
C THR A 40 13.20 -14.35 15.48
N ARG A 41 12.96 -14.83 16.71
CA ARG A 41 11.65 -15.36 17.13
C ARG A 41 10.54 -14.31 17.01
N LYS A 42 10.82 -13.02 17.16
CA LYS A 42 9.83 -11.94 16.93
C LYS A 42 9.55 -11.74 15.44
N ILE A 43 10.56 -11.82 14.58
CA ILE A 43 10.39 -11.79 13.11
C ILE A 43 9.47 -12.92 12.65
N VAL A 44 9.76 -14.17 13.02
CA VAL A 44 8.97 -15.33 12.57
C VAL A 44 7.52 -15.27 13.08
N ARG A 45 7.30 -14.91 14.35
CA ARG A 45 5.95 -14.67 14.89
C ARG A 45 5.19 -13.53 14.18
N GLN A 46 5.88 -12.57 13.57
CA GLN A 46 5.27 -11.48 12.81
C GLN A 46 5.13 -11.79 11.30
N ALA A 47 5.68 -12.92 10.82
CA ALA A 47 5.29 -13.48 9.53
C ALA A 47 3.85 -14.05 9.55
N GLU A 48 3.33 -14.36 10.76
CA GLU A 48 2.08 -15.11 11.04
C GLU A 48 2.16 -16.61 10.65
N MET A 49 3.38 -17.14 10.58
CA MET A 49 3.70 -18.53 10.27
C MET A 49 3.20 -19.50 11.35
N LYS A 50 2.80 -20.71 10.93
CA LYS A 50 2.17 -21.76 11.71
C LYS A 50 2.96 -23.07 11.62
N LYS A 51 2.66 -24.00 12.52
CA LYS A 51 3.07 -25.40 12.39
C LYS A 51 2.56 -25.97 11.07
N GLY A 52 3.43 -26.66 10.34
CA GLY A 52 3.10 -27.31 9.07
C GLY A 52 3.26 -26.45 7.81
N ASP A 53 3.59 -25.16 7.93
CA ASP A 53 3.84 -24.31 6.76
C ASP A 53 5.15 -24.69 6.03
N TYR A 54 5.21 -24.38 4.73
CA TYR A 54 6.42 -24.35 3.91
C TYR A 54 7.07 -22.98 4.03
N VAL A 55 8.40 -22.93 4.07
CA VAL A 55 9.12 -21.67 4.28
C VAL A 55 10.31 -21.57 3.35
N VAL A 56 10.48 -20.42 2.70
CA VAL A 56 11.73 -20.05 2.03
C VAL A 56 12.40 -18.96 2.83
N GLU A 57 13.64 -19.21 3.25
CA GLU A 57 14.50 -18.20 3.87
C GLU A 57 15.56 -17.71 2.89
N ILE A 58 15.61 -16.40 2.67
CA ILE A 58 16.53 -15.78 1.73
C ILE A 58 17.68 -15.12 2.51
N GLY A 59 18.92 -15.55 2.23
CA GLY A 59 20.12 -15.06 2.91
C GLY A 59 20.17 -15.42 4.40
N PRO A 60 20.10 -16.71 4.78
CA PRO A 60 20.13 -17.15 6.17
C PRO A 60 21.42 -16.76 6.92
N GLY A 61 22.55 -16.63 6.20
CA GLY A 61 23.86 -16.38 6.79
C GLY A 61 24.17 -17.34 7.95
N PRO A 62 24.36 -16.85 9.20
CA PRO A 62 24.65 -17.69 10.36
C PRO A 62 23.44 -18.50 10.89
N GLY A 63 22.36 -18.63 10.12
CA GLY A 63 21.19 -19.44 10.45
C GLY A 63 20.34 -18.95 11.63
N SER A 64 20.45 -17.67 12.00
CA SER A 64 19.81 -17.14 13.22
C SER A 64 18.30 -16.92 13.08
N ILE A 65 17.80 -16.70 11.85
CA ILE A 65 16.36 -16.72 11.55
C ILE A 65 15.92 -18.16 11.24
N THR A 66 16.70 -18.93 10.49
CA THR A 66 16.55 -20.40 10.29
C THR A 66 16.18 -21.14 11.56
N ARG A 67 16.93 -20.92 12.65
CA ARG A 67 16.66 -21.51 13.97
C ARG A 67 15.28 -21.16 14.51
N ALA A 68 14.88 -19.90 14.42
CA ALA A 68 13.57 -19.44 14.85
C ALA A 68 12.40 -19.90 13.94
N ILE A 69 12.70 -20.30 12.70
CA ILE A 69 11.75 -20.97 11.80
C ILE A 69 11.60 -22.44 12.20
N LEU A 70 12.71 -23.15 12.40
CA LEU A 70 12.70 -24.57 12.81
C LEU A 70 12.04 -24.78 14.18
N GLU A 71 12.21 -23.85 15.12
CA GLU A 71 11.52 -23.81 16.44
C GLU A 71 9.98 -23.72 16.34
N MET A 72 9.43 -23.29 15.21
CA MET A 72 7.99 -23.11 14.98
C MET A 72 7.33 -24.31 14.29
N ASP A 73 8.08 -25.40 14.08
CA ASP A 73 7.58 -26.67 13.52
C ASP A 73 6.98 -26.54 12.10
N CYS A 74 7.70 -25.80 11.23
CA CYS A 74 7.44 -25.77 9.79
C CYS A 74 7.58 -27.19 9.18
N ARG A 75 6.79 -27.50 8.15
CA ARG A 75 6.86 -28.78 7.41
C ARG A 75 8.11 -28.88 6.55
N ARG A 76 8.54 -27.76 5.98
CA ARG A 76 9.75 -27.66 5.14
C ARG A 76 10.35 -26.26 5.22
N LEU A 77 11.67 -26.18 5.25
CA LEU A 77 12.45 -24.95 5.20
C LEU A 77 13.51 -25.03 4.09
N ASP A 78 13.30 -24.29 3.01
CA ASP A 78 14.25 -24.12 1.91
C ASP A 78 15.06 -22.83 2.15
N VAL A 79 16.34 -22.94 2.48
CA VAL A 79 17.22 -21.77 2.66
C VAL A 79 18.03 -21.50 1.39
N ILE A 80 18.04 -20.25 0.91
CA ILE A 80 18.73 -19.83 -0.32
C ILE A 80 19.90 -18.91 0.09
N GLU A 81 21.12 -19.40 -0.09
CA GLU A 81 22.36 -18.72 0.31
C GLU A 81 23.38 -18.66 -0.84
N ILE A 82 24.03 -17.51 -1.01
CA ILE A 82 25.00 -17.24 -2.08
C ILE A 82 26.45 -17.33 -1.58
N ASP A 83 26.70 -17.02 -0.30
CA ASP A 83 28.03 -17.01 0.29
C ASP A 83 28.35 -18.38 0.92
N HIS A 84 28.99 -19.24 0.12
CA HIS A 84 29.34 -20.64 0.44
C HIS A 84 29.95 -20.88 1.83
N ARG A 85 30.58 -19.86 2.43
CA ARG A 85 31.18 -19.92 3.77
C ARG A 85 30.16 -20.16 4.88
N PHE A 86 28.87 -19.92 4.61
CA PHE A 86 27.77 -20.24 5.52
C PHE A 86 27.18 -21.64 5.33
N VAL A 87 27.56 -22.39 4.29
CA VAL A 87 27.04 -23.75 4.10
C VAL A 87 27.43 -24.69 5.27
N PRO A 88 28.69 -24.73 5.77
CA PRO A 88 29.04 -25.58 6.92
C PRO A 88 28.22 -25.33 8.20
N PRO A 89 27.98 -24.09 8.69
CA PRO A 89 27.10 -23.88 9.83
C PRO A 89 25.60 -24.11 9.56
N LEU A 90 25.18 -24.11 8.28
CA LEU A 90 23.80 -24.46 7.90
C LEU A 90 23.61 -25.97 7.80
N GLU A 91 24.62 -26.73 7.40
CA GLU A 91 24.57 -28.21 7.39
C GLU A 91 24.40 -28.77 8.81
N VAL A 92 25.13 -28.24 9.80
CA VAL A 92 24.93 -28.56 11.23
C VAL A 92 23.51 -28.22 11.74
N LEU A 93 22.82 -27.28 11.10
CA LEU A 93 21.41 -26.99 11.38
C LEU A 93 20.44 -27.91 10.64
N LYS A 94 20.81 -28.40 9.46
CA LYS A 94 20.06 -29.37 8.66
C LYS A 94 20.08 -30.76 9.29
N GLU A 95 21.24 -31.22 9.76
CA GLU A 95 21.38 -32.42 10.61
C GLU A 95 20.44 -32.36 11.83
N ALA A 96 20.39 -31.20 12.50
CA ALA A 96 19.50 -30.96 13.64
C ALA A 96 18.04 -30.60 13.26
N SER A 97 17.67 -30.65 11.98
CA SER A 97 16.34 -30.21 11.50
C SER A 97 15.28 -31.31 11.44
N GLU A 98 15.68 -32.58 11.55
CA GLU A 98 14.82 -33.75 11.32
C GLU A 98 14.36 -33.85 9.85
N GLU A 99 15.30 -33.76 8.90
CA GLU A 99 15.08 -33.82 7.43
C GLU A 99 14.11 -32.77 6.85
N ARG A 100 13.83 -31.68 7.58
CA ARG A 100 12.93 -30.60 7.13
C ARG A 100 13.64 -29.43 6.46
N MET A 101 14.96 -29.29 6.64
CA MET A 101 15.75 -28.17 6.11
C MET A 101 16.54 -28.57 4.85
N PHE A 102 16.48 -27.72 3.83
CA PHE A 102 17.12 -27.92 2.53
C PHE A 102 17.94 -26.67 2.16
N ILE A 103 19.19 -26.86 1.72
CA ILE A 103 20.14 -25.77 1.49
C ILE A 103 20.39 -25.61 -0.01
N HIS A 104 19.99 -24.45 -0.55
CA HIS A 104 20.12 -24.09 -1.95
C HIS A 104 21.24 -23.07 -2.12
N ARG A 105 22.38 -23.51 -2.65
CA ARG A 105 23.54 -22.63 -2.93
C ARG A 105 23.31 -21.83 -4.21
N ALA A 106 22.53 -20.76 -4.15
CA ALA A 106 22.07 -20.01 -5.31
C ALA A 106 21.89 -18.51 -5.08
N ASP A 107 21.90 -17.74 -6.17
CA ASP A 107 21.49 -16.34 -6.18
C ASP A 107 19.95 -16.25 -6.25
N ILE A 108 19.33 -15.63 -5.24
CA ILE A 108 17.87 -15.43 -5.17
C ILE A 108 17.30 -14.69 -6.39
N LEU A 109 18.08 -13.79 -7.01
CA LEU A 109 17.63 -13.06 -8.21
C LEU A 109 17.47 -13.99 -9.43
N LYS A 110 18.04 -15.19 -9.38
CA LYS A 110 18.00 -16.23 -10.44
C LYS A 110 17.28 -17.52 -10.01
N THR A 111 16.98 -17.69 -8.72
CA THR A 111 16.43 -18.95 -8.18
C THR A 111 14.94 -19.09 -8.47
N ASN A 112 14.55 -20.22 -9.04
CA ASN A 112 13.14 -20.54 -9.29
C ASN A 112 12.49 -21.22 -8.06
N ILE A 113 11.87 -20.41 -7.18
CA ILE A 113 11.17 -20.92 -5.99
C ILE A 113 9.96 -21.81 -6.38
N GLU A 114 9.31 -21.54 -7.51
CA GLU A 114 8.16 -22.33 -7.96
C GLU A 114 8.54 -23.79 -8.27
N GLN A 115 9.73 -24.01 -8.83
CA GLN A 115 10.25 -25.36 -9.05
C GLN A 115 10.49 -26.09 -7.73
N ILE A 116 11.13 -25.41 -6.76
CA ILE A 116 11.42 -25.97 -5.42
C ILE A 116 10.12 -26.41 -4.72
N TRP A 117 9.09 -25.56 -4.70
CA TRP A 117 7.81 -25.87 -4.06
C TRP A 117 6.95 -26.86 -4.85
N SER A 118 7.05 -26.89 -6.19
CA SER A 118 6.37 -27.91 -7.00
C SER A 118 6.96 -29.29 -6.71
N GLN A 119 8.29 -29.41 -6.66
CA GLN A 119 9.00 -30.65 -6.30
C GLN A 119 8.71 -31.08 -4.86
N ALA A 120 8.51 -30.13 -3.95
CA ALA A 120 8.19 -30.40 -2.54
C ALA A 120 6.69 -30.66 -2.27
N GLY A 121 5.84 -30.72 -3.30
CA GLY A 121 4.41 -31.08 -3.17
C GLY A 121 3.56 -30.06 -2.42
N LEU A 122 3.86 -28.76 -2.55
CA LEU A 122 3.03 -27.69 -1.97
C LEU A 122 1.70 -27.56 -2.75
N GLU A 123 0.59 -27.50 -2.03
CA GLU A 123 -0.73 -27.24 -2.62
C GLU A 123 -0.82 -25.81 -3.18
N ARG A 124 -1.36 -25.66 -4.39
CA ARG A 124 -1.65 -24.35 -4.99
C ARG A 124 -3.03 -23.88 -4.54
N VAL A 125 -3.11 -22.70 -3.93
CA VAL A 125 -4.36 -22.03 -3.56
C VAL A 125 -4.79 -21.10 -4.70
N ALA A 126 -6.06 -21.10 -5.09
CA ALA A 126 -6.53 -20.20 -6.14
C ALA A 126 -6.49 -18.75 -5.63
N TRP A 127 -6.04 -17.82 -6.49
CA TRP A 127 -5.73 -16.44 -6.10
C TRP A 127 -6.93 -15.69 -5.50
N GLU A 128 -8.12 -16.03 -6.02
CA GLU A 128 -9.41 -15.49 -5.65
C GLU A 128 -9.97 -16.07 -4.33
N GLU A 129 -9.37 -17.09 -3.72
CA GLU A 129 -9.77 -17.58 -2.40
C GLU A 129 -9.37 -16.61 -1.28
N ASP A 130 -10.17 -16.50 -0.22
CA ASP A 130 -9.83 -15.72 0.98
C ASP A 130 -8.64 -16.32 1.77
N ARG A 131 -8.50 -17.66 1.77
CA ARG A 131 -7.40 -18.34 2.47
C ARG A 131 -6.05 -17.97 1.84
N LEU A 132 -5.02 -17.91 2.68
CA LEU A 132 -3.64 -17.76 2.23
C LEU A 132 -3.00 -19.14 2.10
N PRO A 133 -2.01 -19.33 1.20
CA PRO A 133 -1.22 -20.56 1.15
C PRO A 133 -0.52 -20.84 2.48
N THR A 134 -0.30 -22.12 2.79
CA THR A 134 0.56 -22.58 3.90
C THR A 134 2.04 -22.44 3.54
N ALA A 135 2.42 -21.23 3.09
CA ALA A 135 3.71 -20.92 2.51
C ALA A 135 4.15 -19.50 2.85
N HIS A 136 5.41 -19.31 3.26
CA HIS A 136 5.97 -18.02 3.66
C HIS A 136 7.34 -17.79 3.03
N ILE A 137 7.63 -16.54 2.65
CA ILE A 137 8.98 -16.09 2.27
C ILE A 137 9.48 -15.12 3.34
N ILE A 138 10.66 -15.40 3.90
CA ILE A 138 11.29 -14.62 4.97
C ILE A 138 12.73 -14.27 4.53
N GLY A 139 13.24 -13.08 4.83
CA GLY A 139 14.63 -12.75 4.52
C GLY A 139 15.18 -11.52 5.27
N ASN A 140 16.42 -11.63 5.75
CA ASN A 140 17.17 -10.51 6.33
C ASN A 140 18.31 -10.10 5.39
N LEU A 141 18.00 -9.25 4.42
CA LEU A 141 18.82 -9.09 3.22
C LEU A 141 19.80 -7.91 3.30
N PRO A 142 20.99 -8.03 2.67
CA PRO A 142 21.83 -6.89 2.33
C PRO A 142 21.02 -5.82 1.59
N PHE A 143 21.14 -4.56 2.02
CA PHE A 143 20.26 -3.46 1.58
C PHE A 143 20.32 -3.17 0.07
N ASN A 144 21.46 -3.47 -0.56
CA ASN A 144 21.68 -3.41 -2.00
C ASN A 144 20.90 -4.46 -2.80
N ILE A 145 20.61 -5.63 -2.20
CA ILE A 145 19.82 -6.72 -2.82
C ILE A 145 18.34 -6.61 -2.48
N ALA A 146 17.99 -6.17 -1.27
CA ALA A 146 16.60 -6.02 -0.82
C ALA A 146 15.76 -5.14 -1.76
N SER A 147 16.35 -4.04 -2.26
CA SER A 147 15.66 -3.04 -3.09
C SER A 147 15.33 -3.52 -4.53
N PRO A 148 16.24 -4.12 -5.31
CA PRO A 148 15.88 -4.73 -6.59
C PRO A 148 15.01 -5.99 -6.40
N LEU A 149 15.24 -6.79 -5.35
CA LEU A 149 14.46 -8.02 -5.12
C LEU A 149 12.97 -7.73 -4.86
N ILE A 150 12.64 -6.71 -4.05
CA ILE A 150 11.22 -6.37 -3.84
C ILE A 150 10.55 -5.86 -5.13
N ILE A 151 11.29 -5.26 -6.07
CA ILE A 151 10.74 -4.86 -7.38
C ILE A 151 10.48 -6.10 -8.25
N LYS A 152 11.42 -7.06 -8.31
CA LYS A 152 11.23 -8.37 -8.97
C LYS A 152 10.00 -9.09 -8.41
N PHE A 153 9.91 -9.18 -7.08
CA PHE A 153 8.80 -9.85 -6.40
C PHE A 153 7.46 -9.14 -6.59
N LEU A 154 7.39 -7.80 -6.57
CA LEU A 154 6.14 -7.08 -6.88
C LEU A 154 5.67 -7.31 -8.33
N ARG A 155 6.59 -7.50 -9.27
CA ARG A 155 6.28 -7.87 -10.68
C ARG A 155 5.75 -9.31 -10.76
N GLU A 156 6.42 -10.26 -10.12
CA GLU A 156 6.03 -11.67 -10.08
C GLU A 156 4.69 -11.88 -9.34
N MET A 157 4.43 -11.13 -8.27
CA MET A 157 3.12 -11.07 -7.60
C MET A 157 1.99 -10.61 -8.53
N LEU A 158 2.23 -9.61 -9.38
CA LEU A 158 1.21 -9.08 -10.30
C LEU A 158 0.85 -10.11 -11.38
N TYR A 159 1.87 -10.73 -11.97
CA TYR A 159 1.72 -11.72 -13.04
C TYR A 159 1.44 -13.14 -12.52
N ARG A 160 1.30 -13.34 -11.20
CA ARG A 160 1.06 -14.63 -10.53
C ARG A 160 2.13 -15.69 -10.86
N GLN A 161 3.38 -15.27 -11.00
CA GLN A 161 4.53 -16.07 -11.41
C GLN A 161 5.45 -16.43 -10.23
N GLY A 162 6.28 -17.46 -10.41
CA GLY A 162 7.23 -17.89 -9.38
C GLY A 162 6.48 -18.31 -8.11
N PRO A 163 6.92 -17.94 -6.89
CA PRO A 163 6.24 -18.39 -5.67
C PRO A 163 4.76 -17.93 -5.57
N TRP A 164 4.33 -16.92 -6.35
CA TRP A 164 2.95 -16.43 -6.36
C TRP A 164 2.00 -17.22 -7.27
N SER A 165 2.50 -18.20 -8.03
CA SER A 165 1.67 -19.18 -8.74
C SER A 165 1.05 -20.24 -7.81
N PHE A 166 1.44 -20.24 -6.53
CA PHE A 166 0.82 -21.01 -5.44
C PHE A 166 -0.28 -20.24 -4.71
N GLY A 167 -0.55 -18.98 -5.12
CA GLY A 167 -1.53 -18.09 -4.52
C GLY A 167 -0.89 -16.89 -3.82
N ARG A 168 -1.63 -16.25 -2.92
CA ARG A 168 -1.26 -14.97 -2.29
C ARG A 168 -0.24 -15.12 -1.14
N VAL A 169 0.88 -15.78 -1.43
CA VAL A 169 1.99 -16.08 -0.50
C VAL A 169 2.51 -14.82 0.21
N PRO A 170 2.48 -14.76 1.56
CA PRO A 170 3.05 -13.66 2.33
C PRO A 170 4.57 -13.59 2.27
N LEU A 171 5.09 -12.37 2.13
CA LEU A 171 6.51 -12.04 2.09
C LEU A 171 6.87 -11.15 3.29
N LEU A 172 7.91 -11.49 4.04
CA LEU A 172 8.47 -10.65 5.11
C LEU A 172 9.96 -10.41 4.85
N LEU A 173 10.33 -9.14 4.68
CA LEU A 173 11.71 -8.72 4.42
C LEU A 173 12.15 -7.62 5.39
N THR A 174 13.45 -7.56 5.65
CA THR A 174 14.08 -6.43 6.35
C THR A 174 14.65 -5.40 5.35
N PHE A 175 14.56 -4.12 5.71
CA PHE A 175 15.08 -3.00 4.92
C PHE A 175 15.71 -1.95 5.85
N GLN A 176 16.51 -1.03 5.30
CA GLN A 176 16.85 0.21 6.03
C GLN A 176 15.58 0.95 6.43
N MET A 177 15.55 1.58 7.61
CA MET A 177 14.35 2.24 8.14
C MET A 177 13.71 3.20 7.13
N GLU A 178 14.49 4.08 6.49
CA GLU A 178 14.01 5.01 5.47
C GLU A 178 13.35 4.31 4.27
N VAL A 179 13.87 3.14 3.87
CA VAL A 179 13.32 2.34 2.78
C VAL A 179 12.03 1.64 3.22
N ALA A 180 11.95 1.16 4.46
CA ALA A 180 10.74 0.59 5.05
C ALA A 180 9.62 1.63 5.22
N GLU A 181 9.96 2.84 5.66
CA GLU A 181 9.08 4.00 5.74
C GLU A 181 8.57 4.41 4.35
N ARG A 182 9.46 4.46 3.35
CA ARG A 182 9.09 4.66 1.93
C ARG A 182 8.14 3.57 1.43
N LEU A 183 8.40 2.29 1.71
CA LEU A 183 7.57 1.15 1.27
C LEU A 183 6.15 1.19 1.84
N CYS A 184 5.96 1.71 3.05
CA CYS A 184 4.67 1.77 3.75
C CYS A 184 4.05 3.19 3.76
N SER A 185 4.57 4.11 2.95
CA SER A 185 4.29 5.54 3.07
C SER A 185 2.89 5.93 2.57
N PRO A 186 2.03 6.54 3.41
CA PRO A 186 0.69 6.99 3.01
C PRO A 186 0.73 8.24 2.12
N ILE A 187 -0.44 8.66 1.65
CA ILE A 187 -0.64 9.93 0.93
C ILE A 187 -0.14 11.11 1.79
N ASP A 188 0.44 12.12 1.13
CA ASP A 188 0.97 13.36 1.73
C ASP A 188 2.15 13.19 2.70
N SER A 189 2.75 12.00 2.78
CA SER A 189 3.89 11.73 3.67
C SER A 189 5.23 12.25 3.14
N PRO A 190 6.10 12.82 4.00
CA PRO A 190 7.47 13.23 3.64
C PRO A 190 8.38 12.05 3.26
N PHE A 191 7.96 10.80 3.49
CA PHE A 191 8.66 9.59 3.02
C PHE A 191 8.08 9.03 1.71
N ARG A 192 7.02 9.61 1.15
CA ARG A 192 6.34 9.03 -0.02
C ARG A 192 7.15 9.17 -1.32
N ALA A 193 7.37 8.06 -2.01
CA ALA A 193 8.23 7.92 -3.18
C ALA A 193 7.65 6.92 -4.20
N ARG A 194 8.37 6.71 -5.31
CA ARG A 194 8.05 5.72 -6.36
C ARG A 194 7.64 4.35 -5.79
N ILE A 195 8.46 3.82 -4.89
CA ILE A 195 8.26 2.49 -4.31
C ILE A 195 7.00 2.41 -3.42
N SER A 196 6.52 3.52 -2.85
CA SER A 196 5.29 3.58 -2.04
C SER A 196 4.04 3.29 -2.86
N ILE A 197 4.05 3.64 -4.16
CA ILE A 197 2.94 3.32 -5.07
C ILE A 197 3.09 1.87 -5.53
N MET A 198 4.29 1.46 -5.97
CA MET A 198 4.55 0.10 -6.46
C MET A 198 4.25 -0.98 -5.42
N SER A 199 4.56 -0.76 -4.14
CA SER A 199 4.23 -1.70 -3.06
C SER A 199 2.71 -1.76 -2.82
N ALA A 200 2.05 -0.62 -2.62
CA ALA A 200 0.63 -0.55 -2.30
C ALA A 200 -0.29 -1.01 -3.46
N PHE A 201 0.15 -0.83 -4.70
CA PHE A 201 -0.46 -1.28 -5.94
C PHE A 201 -0.75 -2.79 -5.90
N VAL A 202 0.27 -3.61 -5.66
CA VAL A 202 0.17 -5.08 -5.71
C VAL A 202 -0.09 -5.71 -4.33
N THR A 203 0.26 -5.03 -3.24
CA THR A 203 0.30 -5.62 -1.88
C THR A 203 -0.29 -4.72 -0.79
N GLU A 204 -0.42 -5.32 0.39
CA GLU A 204 -0.63 -4.65 1.68
C GLU A 204 0.72 -4.50 2.43
N PRO A 205 1.56 -3.49 2.13
CA PRO A 205 2.82 -3.27 2.86
C PRO A 205 2.54 -2.78 4.29
N LYS A 206 3.08 -3.49 5.29
CA LYS A 206 2.89 -3.22 6.71
C LYS A 206 4.25 -3.23 7.43
N LEU A 207 4.69 -2.06 7.90
CA LEU A 207 5.86 -1.93 8.78
C LEU A 207 5.48 -2.47 10.17
N LEU A 208 6.03 -3.62 10.53
CA LEU A 208 5.69 -4.36 11.74
C LEU A 208 6.38 -3.79 12.98
N PHE A 209 7.70 -3.62 12.89
CA PHE A 209 8.52 -2.99 13.92
C PHE A 209 9.91 -2.59 13.39
N GLN A 210 10.58 -1.75 14.17
CA GLN A 210 11.97 -1.34 13.96
C GLN A 210 12.91 -2.17 14.84
N ILE A 211 14.08 -2.51 14.29
CA ILE A 211 15.22 -3.12 14.99
C ILE A 211 16.35 -2.07 15.08
N PRO A 212 16.90 -1.80 16.28
CA PRO A 212 18.06 -0.93 16.44
C PRO A 212 19.30 -1.47 15.71
N GLY A 213 20.08 -0.60 15.06
CA GLY A 213 21.30 -1.01 14.33
C GLY A 213 22.28 -1.83 15.19
N ARG A 214 22.42 -1.47 16.47
CA ARG A 214 23.26 -2.17 17.47
C ARG A 214 22.92 -3.65 17.70
N CYS A 215 21.78 -4.14 17.21
CA CYS A 215 21.38 -5.56 17.31
C CYS A 215 21.98 -6.43 16.19
N PHE A 216 22.63 -5.82 15.19
CA PHE A 216 23.29 -6.51 14.09
C PHE A 216 24.82 -6.45 14.23
N VAL A 217 25.51 -7.42 13.63
CA VAL A 217 26.98 -7.41 13.49
C VAL A 217 27.40 -7.60 12.03
N PRO A 218 28.25 -6.72 11.46
CA PRO A 218 28.57 -5.37 11.98
C PRO A 218 27.30 -4.54 12.19
N SER A 219 27.35 -3.55 13.09
CA SER A 219 26.22 -2.63 13.30
C SER A 219 26.10 -1.69 12.08
N PRO A 220 24.98 -1.69 11.34
CA PRO A 220 24.73 -0.68 10.33
C PRO A 220 24.60 0.71 10.97
N LYS A 221 24.91 1.75 10.19
CA LYS A 221 24.76 3.16 10.60
C LYS A 221 23.29 3.60 10.74
N VAL A 222 22.35 2.80 10.25
CA VAL A 222 20.91 3.06 10.23
C VAL A 222 20.16 1.92 10.89
N ASN A 223 19.00 2.23 11.46
CA ASN A 223 18.10 1.19 11.98
C ASN A 223 17.43 0.41 10.84
N VAL A 224 16.89 -0.76 11.16
CA VAL A 224 16.29 -1.69 10.20
C VAL A 224 14.78 -1.79 10.46
N GLY A 225 13.96 -1.62 9.42
CA GLY A 225 12.52 -1.83 9.47
C GLY A 225 12.16 -3.23 8.98
N VAL A 226 11.27 -3.92 9.71
CA VAL A 226 10.71 -5.22 9.33
C VAL A 226 9.37 -5.00 8.65
N VAL A 227 9.25 -5.36 7.37
CA VAL A 227 8.04 -5.13 6.57
C VAL A 227 7.45 -6.45 6.11
N ARG A 228 6.15 -6.66 6.35
CA ARG A 228 5.38 -7.74 5.71
C ARG A 228 4.56 -7.19 4.55
N PHE A 229 4.50 -7.96 3.47
CA PHE A 229 3.66 -7.74 2.31
C PHE A 229 2.73 -8.94 2.19
N VAL A 230 1.44 -8.68 1.95
CA VAL A 230 0.47 -9.70 1.53
C VAL A 230 -0.05 -9.29 0.15
N PRO A 231 0.04 -10.13 -0.88
CA PRO A 231 -0.53 -9.84 -2.19
C PRO A 231 -2.04 -9.58 -2.11
N ARG A 232 -2.51 -8.57 -2.85
CA ARG A 232 -3.94 -8.28 -2.97
C ARG A 232 -4.63 -9.30 -3.88
N GLN A 233 -5.90 -9.54 -3.62
CA GLN A 233 -6.78 -10.31 -4.52
C GLN A 233 -6.97 -9.53 -5.84
N ASP A 234 -7.47 -8.29 -5.74
CA ASP A 234 -7.43 -7.27 -6.80
C ASP A 234 -6.32 -6.24 -6.54
N PRO A 235 -5.42 -5.97 -7.50
CA PRO A 235 -4.47 -4.85 -7.40
C PRO A 235 -5.19 -3.50 -7.56
N LEU A 236 -4.60 -2.44 -7.00
CA LEU A 236 -5.20 -1.09 -7.00
C LEU A 236 -5.14 -0.38 -8.37
N ILE A 237 -4.42 -0.96 -9.34
CA ILE A 237 -4.30 -0.48 -10.73
C ILE A 237 -4.42 -1.70 -11.62
N LYS A 238 -5.23 -1.64 -12.69
CA LYS A 238 -5.46 -2.77 -13.61
C LYS A 238 -4.78 -2.51 -14.95
N THR A 239 -3.45 -2.52 -14.93
CA THR A 239 -2.54 -2.34 -16.08
C THR A 239 -1.27 -3.17 -15.86
N SER A 240 -0.39 -3.25 -16.86
CA SER A 240 0.90 -3.94 -16.78
C SER A 240 1.90 -3.24 -15.83
N PHE A 241 2.77 -4.03 -15.19
CA PHE A 241 3.70 -3.55 -14.16
C PHE A 241 4.62 -2.43 -14.67
N GLU A 242 5.07 -2.58 -15.92
CA GLU A 242 6.04 -1.73 -16.61
C GLU A 242 5.45 -0.32 -16.89
N VAL A 243 4.15 -0.24 -17.15
CA VAL A 243 3.42 1.04 -17.27
C VAL A 243 3.42 1.77 -15.94
N VAL A 244 3.01 1.09 -14.85
CA VAL A 244 3.02 1.67 -13.50
C VAL A 244 4.42 2.10 -13.09
N GLU A 245 5.44 1.28 -13.36
CA GLU A 245 6.82 1.60 -13.04
C GLU A 245 7.33 2.82 -13.81
N LYS A 246 7.06 2.92 -15.13
CA LYS A 246 7.47 4.07 -15.96
C LYS A 246 6.78 5.36 -15.51
N VAL A 247 5.47 5.33 -15.29
CA VAL A 247 4.67 6.46 -14.80
C VAL A 247 5.18 6.93 -13.43
N CYS A 248 5.32 6.02 -12.47
CA CYS A 248 5.80 6.36 -11.13
C CYS A 248 7.26 6.85 -11.16
N ARG A 249 8.12 6.28 -12.00
CA ARG A 249 9.51 6.73 -12.20
C ARG A 249 9.58 8.18 -12.68
N ARG A 250 8.78 8.56 -13.69
CA ARG A 250 8.76 9.95 -14.21
C ARG A 250 8.17 10.95 -13.22
N ILE A 251 7.04 10.62 -12.60
CA ILE A 251 6.36 11.55 -11.68
C ILE A 251 7.19 11.79 -10.42
N PHE A 252 7.76 10.74 -9.81
CA PHE A 252 8.60 10.91 -8.61
C PHE A 252 10.02 11.43 -8.89
N ASN A 253 10.51 11.43 -10.14
CA ASN A 253 11.76 12.13 -10.48
C ASN A 253 11.67 13.64 -10.19
N TYR A 254 10.48 14.23 -10.32
CA TYR A 254 10.21 15.64 -10.04
C TYR A 254 9.43 15.84 -8.73
N ARG A 255 9.67 14.99 -7.72
CA ARG A 255 8.93 14.89 -6.44
C ARG A 255 8.52 16.23 -5.78
N GLN A 256 9.42 17.20 -5.76
CA GLN A 256 9.23 18.52 -5.13
C GLN A 256 8.67 19.60 -6.08
N LYS A 257 8.22 19.22 -7.28
CA LYS A 257 7.65 20.11 -8.30
C LYS A 257 6.24 19.66 -8.64
N TYR A 258 5.53 20.54 -9.34
CA TYR A 258 4.19 20.30 -9.87
C TYR A 258 4.15 19.10 -10.82
N VAL A 259 3.11 18.26 -10.71
CA VAL A 259 2.93 16.98 -11.41
C VAL A 259 3.07 17.12 -12.92
N ILE A 260 2.67 18.26 -13.49
CA ILE A 260 2.84 18.58 -14.92
C ILE A 260 4.28 18.42 -15.41
N LYS A 261 5.31 18.68 -14.58
CA LYS A 261 6.72 18.47 -14.98
C LYS A 261 7.05 16.97 -15.08
N GLY A 262 6.50 16.16 -14.17
CA GLY A 262 6.60 14.70 -14.21
C GLY A 262 5.90 14.13 -15.44
N VAL A 263 4.65 14.50 -15.68
CA VAL A 263 3.85 14.00 -16.82
C VAL A 263 4.46 14.42 -18.16
N ARG A 264 4.93 15.67 -18.31
CA ARG A 264 5.61 16.11 -19.54
C ARG A 264 6.88 15.29 -19.86
N SER A 265 7.56 14.72 -18.87
CA SER A 265 8.71 13.84 -19.07
C SER A 265 8.37 12.39 -19.48
N LEU A 266 7.09 12.05 -19.66
CA LEU A 266 6.64 10.80 -20.29
C LEU A 266 6.63 10.86 -21.83
N TYR A 267 6.74 12.05 -22.42
CA TYR A 267 6.48 12.30 -23.84
C TYR A 267 7.64 13.04 -24.54
N PRO A 268 7.84 12.84 -25.86
CA PRO A 268 8.71 13.68 -26.69
C PRO A 268 8.36 15.17 -26.57
N LYS A 269 9.34 16.09 -26.71
CA LYS A 269 9.16 17.54 -26.41
C LYS A 269 8.02 18.17 -27.21
N GLU A 270 7.86 17.69 -28.44
CA GLU A 270 6.95 18.13 -29.49
C GLU A 270 5.49 17.87 -29.06
N LEU A 271 5.25 16.66 -28.53
CA LEU A 271 3.94 16.20 -28.08
C LEU A 271 3.67 16.50 -26.59
N ALA A 272 4.73 16.70 -25.79
CA ALA A 272 4.65 16.75 -24.33
C ALA A 272 3.69 17.82 -23.79
N LYS A 273 3.62 19.00 -24.42
CA LYS A 273 2.65 20.02 -24.00
C LYS A 273 1.21 19.53 -24.21
N HIS A 274 0.90 19.01 -25.40
CA HIS A 274 -0.46 18.56 -25.74
C HIS A 274 -0.88 17.34 -24.91
N LEU A 275 -0.10 16.26 -24.94
CA LEU A 275 -0.47 14.98 -24.31
C LEU A 275 -0.46 15.03 -22.78
N ALA A 276 0.40 15.84 -22.15
CA ALA A 276 0.36 16.00 -20.69
C ALA A 276 -0.81 16.88 -20.23
N ASP A 277 -1.12 17.94 -20.98
CA ASP A 277 -2.25 18.82 -20.67
C ASP A 277 -3.59 18.12 -20.92
N ASP A 278 -3.68 17.21 -21.91
CA ASP A 278 -4.83 16.34 -22.11
C ASP A 278 -4.97 15.28 -21.00
N LEU A 279 -3.89 14.53 -20.71
CA LEU A 279 -3.91 13.48 -19.70
C LEU A 279 -4.40 14.01 -18.34
N LEU A 280 -3.86 15.15 -17.88
CA LEU A 280 -4.26 15.72 -16.60
C LEU A 280 -5.71 16.22 -16.58
N LYS A 281 -6.24 16.75 -17.69
CA LYS A 281 -7.67 17.09 -17.82
C LYS A 281 -8.55 15.83 -17.72
N ARG A 282 -8.18 14.76 -18.44
CA ARG A 282 -8.93 13.49 -18.44
C ARG A 282 -8.94 12.84 -17.06
N CYS A 283 -7.80 12.81 -16.38
CA CYS A 283 -7.66 12.33 -14.99
C CYS A 283 -8.26 13.29 -13.95
N ARG A 284 -8.67 14.51 -14.34
CA ARG A 284 -9.17 15.59 -13.45
C ARG A 284 -8.18 15.97 -12.34
N ILE A 285 -6.88 15.89 -12.63
CA ILE A 285 -5.79 16.21 -11.70
C ILE A 285 -5.35 17.65 -11.94
N ASP A 286 -5.31 18.45 -10.88
CA ASP A 286 -4.73 19.80 -10.95
C ASP A 286 -3.24 19.74 -11.37
N PRO A 287 -2.83 20.43 -12.46
CA PRO A 287 -1.44 20.48 -12.89
C PRO A 287 -0.44 21.00 -11.84
N THR A 288 -0.88 21.77 -10.84
CA THR A 288 -0.02 22.34 -9.78
C THR A 288 0.18 21.43 -8.56
N THR A 289 -0.58 20.33 -8.47
CA THR A 289 -0.48 19.36 -7.37
C THR A 289 0.88 18.66 -7.38
N THR A 290 1.44 18.31 -6.21
CA THR A 290 2.75 17.65 -6.13
C THR A 290 2.62 16.13 -6.07
N ALA A 291 3.68 15.41 -6.49
CA ALA A 291 3.68 13.94 -6.59
C ALA A 291 3.37 13.22 -5.27
N ILE A 292 3.67 13.83 -4.11
CA ILE A 292 3.42 13.20 -2.79
C ILE A 292 1.94 13.22 -2.40
N CYS A 293 1.13 14.12 -2.96
CA CYS A 293 -0.29 14.28 -2.64
C CYS A 293 -1.22 13.34 -3.43
N LEU A 294 -0.76 12.76 -4.55
CA LEU A 294 -1.62 12.04 -5.50
C LEU A 294 -2.05 10.64 -5.01
N GLY A 295 -3.36 10.35 -4.96
CA GLY A 295 -3.87 9.03 -4.57
C GLY A 295 -3.39 7.89 -5.50
N VAL A 296 -3.43 6.63 -5.03
CA VAL A 296 -3.12 5.48 -5.92
C VAL A 296 -4.15 5.38 -7.05
N GLU A 297 -5.40 5.72 -6.76
CA GLU A 297 -6.49 5.89 -7.75
C GLU A 297 -6.11 6.90 -8.85
N GLN A 298 -5.55 8.06 -8.48
CA GLN A 298 -5.08 9.05 -9.45
C GLN A 298 -3.87 8.56 -10.25
N PHE A 299 -2.99 7.74 -9.66
CA PHE A 299 -1.95 7.04 -10.42
C PHE A 299 -2.53 6.01 -11.38
N ALA A 300 -3.66 5.36 -11.06
CA ALA A 300 -4.37 4.46 -11.95
C ALA A 300 -4.92 5.21 -13.17
N ASP A 301 -5.65 6.31 -12.96
CA ASP A 301 -6.18 7.17 -14.02
C ASP A 301 -5.06 7.65 -14.97
N ILE A 302 -3.93 8.10 -14.41
CA ILE A 302 -2.73 8.49 -15.18
C ILE A 302 -2.21 7.31 -16.02
N CYS A 303 -2.15 6.10 -15.44
CA CYS A 303 -1.65 4.93 -16.16
C CYS A 303 -2.56 4.56 -17.34
N TYR A 304 -3.89 4.48 -17.14
CA TYR A 304 -4.83 4.11 -18.22
C TYR A 304 -4.77 5.09 -19.40
N VAL A 305 -4.76 6.40 -19.12
CA VAL A 305 -4.67 7.43 -20.18
C VAL A 305 -3.28 7.45 -20.83
N TYR A 306 -2.20 7.21 -20.07
CA TYR A 306 -0.86 7.05 -20.64
C TYR A 306 -0.76 5.82 -21.55
N GLU A 307 -1.37 4.70 -21.17
CA GLU A 307 -1.39 3.44 -21.92
C GLU A 307 -2.14 3.61 -23.25
N GLU A 308 -3.30 4.29 -23.25
CA GLU A 308 -4.02 4.71 -24.46
C GLU A 308 -3.14 5.61 -25.35
N HIS A 309 -2.45 6.59 -24.77
CA HIS A 309 -1.53 7.47 -25.50
C HIS A 309 -0.35 6.68 -26.10
N CYS A 310 0.13 5.61 -25.47
CA CYS A 310 1.15 4.72 -26.04
C CYS A 310 0.63 3.81 -27.16
N ARG A 311 -0.63 3.37 -27.10
CA ARG A 311 -1.26 2.65 -28.23
C ARG A 311 -1.50 3.57 -29.43
N LYS A 312 -1.93 4.81 -29.19
CA LYS A 312 -2.17 5.82 -30.25
C LYS A 312 -0.87 6.39 -30.86
N TYR A 313 0.20 6.46 -30.08
CA TYR A 313 1.52 6.94 -30.50
C TYR A 313 2.59 5.90 -30.14
N PRO A 314 2.79 4.85 -30.97
CA PRO A 314 3.86 3.88 -30.79
C PRO A 314 5.23 4.57 -30.64
N GLY A 315 6.08 3.98 -29.80
CA GLY A 315 7.38 4.56 -29.44
C GLY A 315 7.34 5.46 -28.20
N VAL A 316 6.19 6.04 -27.82
CA VAL A 316 6.06 6.81 -26.56
C VAL A 316 6.34 5.92 -25.33
N PHE A 317 6.05 4.62 -25.42
CA PHE A 317 6.38 3.67 -24.34
C PHE A 317 7.90 3.44 -24.20
N LEU A 318 8.68 3.57 -25.28
CA LEU A 318 10.14 3.48 -25.26
C LEU A 318 10.85 4.83 -25.05
N TYR A 319 10.17 5.97 -25.25
CA TYR A 319 10.76 7.29 -25.09
C TYR A 319 11.38 7.50 -23.70
N GLU A 320 12.67 7.84 -23.68
CA GLU A 320 13.41 8.18 -22.46
C GLU A 320 13.84 9.65 -22.46
N HIS A 321 13.29 10.46 -21.56
CA HIS A 321 13.56 11.90 -21.48
C HIS A 321 15.05 12.26 -21.29
N SER A 322 15.83 11.35 -20.72
CA SER A 322 17.27 11.46 -20.50
C SER A 322 18.14 10.99 -21.68
N ASN A 323 17.56 10.36 -22.71
CA ASN A 323 18.27 9.91 -23.91
C ASN A 323 17.40 10.21 -25.14
N GLN A 324 17.65 11.36 -25.76
CA GLN A 324 16.83 11.91 -26.85
C GLN A 324 17.43 11.60 -28.23
N ASN A 325 18.32 10.60 -28.32
CA ASN A 325 19.12 10.28 -29.49
C ASN A 325 18.37 9.48 -30.58
N ARG A 326 17.05 9.27 -30.41
CA ARG A 326 16.18 8.57 -31.38
C ARG A 326 14.88 9.34 -31.58
N THR A 327 14.42 9.42 -32.82
CA THR A 327 13.11 9.98 -33.15
C THR A 327 11.96 9.08 -32.68
N LEU A 328 10.74 9.62 -32.62
CA LEU A 328 9.57 8.82 -32.28
C LEU A 328 9.31 7.71 -33.32
N GLU A 329 9.62 7.95 -34.59
CA GLU A 329 9.46 6.99 -35.69
C GLU A 329 10.43 5.81 -35.58
N GLU A 330 11.69 6.04 -35.20
CA GLU A 330 12.63 4.97 -34.87
C GLU A 330 12.14 4.13 -33.69
N LEU A 331 11.63 4.79 -32.64
CA LEU A 331 11.10 4.11 -31.45
C LEU A 331 9.81 3.33 -31.76
N ALA A 332 9.01 3.76 -32.74
CA ALA A 332 7.80 3.10 -33.20
C ALA A 332 8.08 1.78 -33.95
N ARG A 333 9.25 1.64 -34.60
CA ARG A 333 9.66 0.45 -35.35
C ARG A 333 10.27 -0.67 -34.49
N LEU A 334 10.49 -0.43 -33.20
CA LEU A 334 11.09 -1.40 -32.29
C LEU A 334 10.03 -2.40 -31.77
N PRO A 335 10.38 -3.68 -31.52
CA PRO A 335 9.41 -4.73 -31.15
C PRO A 335 8.67 -4.48 -29.82
N ASN A 336 9.14 -3.54 -28.99
CA ASN A 336 8.52 -3.15 -27.72
C ASN A 336 7.96 -1.71 -27.75
N ALA A 337 7.59 -1.18 -28.92
CA ALA A 337 7.15 0.22 -29.11
C ALA A 337 5.88 0.60 -28.31
N ILE A 338 5.06 -0.39 -27.95
CA ILE A 338 3.78 -0.31 -27.24
C ILE A 338 3.94 -1.01 -25.88
N PRO A 339 3.25 -0.60 -24.80
CA PRO A 339 3.29 -1.32 -23.52
C PRO A 339 2.90 -2.80 -23.67
N PRO A 340 3.45 -3.70 -22.82
CA PRO A 340 3.01 -5.09 -22.79
C PRO A 340 1.51 -5.18 -22.45
N PRO A 341 0.80 -6.21 -22.95
CA PRO A 341 -0.63 -6.35 -22.79
C PRO A 341 -1.04 -6.34 -21.31
N ASN A 342 -2.20 -5.76 -21.04
CA ASN A 342 -2.71 -5.62 -19.70
C ASN A 342 -3.17 -7.00 -19.16
N PRO A 343 -2.56 -7.54 -18.09
CA PRO A 343 -2.92 -8.87 -17.58
C PRO A 343 -4.33 -8.94 -16.97
N PHE A 344 -5.06 -7.82 -16.89
CA PHE A 344 -6.44 -7.75 -16.42
C PHE A 344 -7.47 -7.54 -17.52
N ASP A 345 -7.04 -7.16 -18.74
CA ASP A 345 -7.92 -7.11 -19.90
C ASP A 345 -8.09 -8.53 -20.41
N LYS A 346 -9.18 -9.18 -19.96
CA LYS A 346 -9.66 -10.40 -20.58
C LYS A 346 -10.09 -10.06 -22.00
N GLU A 347 -9.29 -10.47 -22.97
CA GLU A 347 -9.69 -10.46 -24.38
C GLU A 347 -10.91 -11.38 -24.55
N PHE A 348 -12.10 -10.78 -24.46
CA PHE A 348 -13.27 -11.34 -25.09
C PHE A 348 -13.06 -11.19 -26.60
N PRO A 349 -12.99 -12.30 -27.36
CA PRO A 349 -12.81 -12.21 -28.80
C PRO A 349 -13.92 -11.34 -29.40
N SER A 350 -13.52 -10.35 -30.20
CA SER A 350 -14.43 -9.36 -30.81
C SER A 350 -15.33 -9.97 -31.88
N GLU A 351 -15.00 -11.17 -32.35
CA GLU A 351 -15.81 -11.99 -33.23
C GLU A 351 -16.45 -13.13 -32.44
N GLY A 352 -17.71 -13.45 -32.74
CA GLY A 352 -18.50 -14.41 -31.98
C GLY A 352 -17.99 -15.85 -32.15
N VAL A 353 -17.23 -16.34 -31.17
CA VAL A 353 -16.80 -17.75 -31.09
C VAL A 353 -18.02 -18.67 -31.17
N LYS A 354 -17.93 -19.69 -32.04
CA LYS A 354 -19.03 -20.65 -32.21
C LYS A 354 -19.23 -21.46 -30.94
N LEU A 355 -20.46 -21.84 -30.65
CA LEU A 355 -20.83 -22.54 -29.41
C LEU A 355 -20.13 -23.91 -29.25
N SER A 356 -19.66 -24.50 -30.35
CA SER A 356 -18.79 -25.69 -30.39
C SER A 356 -17.43 -25.46 -29.73
N ASP A 357 -16.83 -24.29 -29.95
CA ASP A 357 -15.40 -24.06 -29.69
C ASP A 357 -15.20 -23.53 -28.27
N ALA A 358 -16.23 -22.90 -27.70
CA ALA A 358 -16.29 -22.48 -26.30
C ALA A 358 -16.12 -23.66 -25.30
N LEU A 359 -16.49 -24.88 -25.70
CA LEU A 359 -16.31 -26.10 -24.90
C LEU A 359 -14.83 -26.52 -24.74
N ALA A 360 -13.97 -26.15 -25.69
CA ALA A 360 -12.53 -26.40 -25.60
C ALA A 360 -11.81 -25.38 -24.71
N LEU A 361 -12.31 -24.15 -24.62
CA LEU A 361 -11.77 -23.08 -23.78
C LEU A 361 -12.21 -23.19 -22.30
N PHE A 362 -13.39 -23.78 -22.06
CA PHE A 362 -13.97 -23.92 -20.72
C PHE A 362 -14.44 -25.37 -20.50
N GLY A 363 -13.52 -26.21 -20.01
CA GLY A 363 -13.76 -27.64 -19.73
C GLY A 363 -14.80 -27.90 -18.62
N GLU A 364 -14.82 -29.15 -18.11
CA GLU A 364 -15.92 -29.79 -17.35
C GLU A 364 -16.59 -28.96 -16.25
N CYS A 365 -15.86 -28.01 -15.63
CA CYS A 365 -16.40 -26.98 -14.74
C CYS A 365 -17.68 -26.31 -15.29
N PHE A 366 -17.82 -26.10 -16.61
CA PHE A 366 -19.00 -25.46 -17.19
C PHE A 366 -20.26 -26.33 -17.08
N ALA A 367 -20.14 -27.67 -17.16
CA ALA A 367 -21.27 -28.58 -16.99
C ALA A 367 -21.80 -28.56 -15.55
N VAL A 368 -20.88 -28.58 -14.57
CA VAL A 368 -21.22 -28.46 -13.13
C VAL A 368 -21.86 -27.10 -12.83
N LEU A 369 -21.30 -26.02 -13.38
CA LEU A 369 -21.88 -24.68 -13.29
C LEU A 369 -23.29 -24.62 -13.88
N LEU A 370 -23.50 -25.14 -15.10
CA LEU A 370 -24.80 -25.10 -15.78
C LEU A 370 -25.88 -25.91 -15.03
N HIS A 371 -25.50 -27.04 -14.41
CA HIS A 371 -26.39 -27.85 -13.59
C HIS A 371 -26.79 -27.14 -12.28
N CYS A 372 -25.84 -26.44 -11.63
CA CYS A 372 -26.12 -25.57 -10.48
C CYS A 372 -26.96 -24.34 -10.86
N PHE A 373 -26.70 -23.73 -12.03
CA PHE A 373 -27.45 -22.57 -12.54
C PHE A 373 -28.92 -22.93 -12.83
N LYS A 374 -29.16 -24.09 -13.46
CA LYS A 374 -30.53 -24.58 -13.72
C LYS A 374 -31.32 -24.86 -12.43
N LYS A 375 -30.67 -25.26 -11.33
CA LYS A 375 -31.32 -25.43 -10.01
C LYS A 375 -31.57 -24.13 -9.24
N SER A 376 -31.15 -22.97 -9.74
CA SER A 376 -31.16 -21.70 -8.99
C SER A 376 -31.81 -20.53 -9.75
N GLN A 377 -32.98 -20.73 -10.35
CA GLN A 377 -33.82 -19.65 -10.88
C GLN A 377 -34.43 -18.75 -9.77
N ILE A 378 -33.59 -17.96 -9.12
CA ILE A 378 -33.96 -16.68 -8.51
C ILE A 378 -33.22 -15.61 -9.31
N ALA A 379 -33.94 -14.87 -10.15
CA ALA A 379 -33.34 -13.84 -11.01
C ALA A 379 -32.72 -12.71 -10.15
N MET A 380 -31.40 -12.77 -9.96
CA MET A 380 -30.62 -11.85 -9.11
C MET A 380 -30.54 -10.46 -9.74
N SER A 381 -31.58 -9.66 -9.52
CA SER A 381 -31.72 -8.35 -10.17
C SER A 381 -30.76 -7.32 -9.56
N THR A 382 -29.98 -6.62 -10.40
CA THR A 382 -29.16 -5.48 -9.96
C THR A 382 -30.02 -4.34 -9.39
N LEU A 383 -29.53 -3.68 -8.33
CA LEU A 383 -30.24 -2.59 -7.64
C LEU A 383 -29.93 -1.23 -8.30
N THR A 384 -30.90 -0.68 -9.01
CA THR A 384 -30.80 0.68 -9.60
C THR A 384 -31.40 1.73 -8.64
N PRO A 385 -31.09 3.03 -8.81
CA PRO A 385 -31.69 4.09 -7.99
C PRO A 385 -33.23 4.09 -8.04
N MET A 386 -33.82 3.81 -9.21
CA MET A 386 -35.28 3.70 -9.39
C MET A 386 -35.86 2.52 -8.62
N LYS A 387 -35.31 1.31 -8.79
CA LYS A 387 -35.71 0.10 -8.04
C LYS A 387 -35.64 0.32 -6.54
N LEU A 388 -34.61 1.01 -6.03
CA LEU A 388 -34.52 1.34 -4.60
C LEU A 388 -35.63 2.30 -4.15
N ASN A 389 -35.95 3.31 -4.95
CA ASN A 389 -37.04 4.24 -4.65
C ASN A 389 -38.42 3.55 -4.66
N GLU A 390 -38.67 2.66 -5.63
CA GLU A 390 -39.88 1.82 -5.69
C GLU A 390 -40.05 0.98 -4.41
N GLN A 391 -38.97 0.39 -3.88
CA GLN A 391 -39.03 -0.39 -2.63
C GLN A 391 -39.24 0.49 -1.39
N ILE A 392 -38.69 1.71 -1.35
CA ILE A 392 -39.00 2.69 -0.28
C ILE A 392 -40.49 3.07 -0.30
N VAL A 393 -41.06 3.21 -1.50
CA VAL A 393 -42.49 3.50 -1.72
C VAL A 393 -43.38 2.30 -1.36
N SER A 394 -43.02 1.07 -1.74
CA SER A 394 -43.80 -0.14 -1.43
C SER A 394 -43.92 -0.36 0.09
N MET A 395 -42.82 -0.17 0.82
CA MET A 395 -42.74 -0.28 2.28
C MET A 395 -43.65 0.72 3.02
N ARG A 396 -44.14 1.80 2.39
CA ARG A 396 -45.05 2.78 3.03
C ARG A 396 -46.28 2.12 3.65
N LYS A 397 -46.85 1.07 3.01
CA LYS A 397 -48.00 0.32 3.54
C LYS A 397 -47.65 -0.48 4.81
N SER A 398 -46.49 -1.15 4.82
CA SER A 398 -45.97 -1.87 6.00
C SER A 398 -45.66 -0.92 7.17
N VAL A 399 -45.02 0.22 6.89
CA VAL A 399 -44.70 1.26 7.87
C VAL A 399 -45.97 1.89 8.46
N GLU A 400 -47.02 2.10 7.68
CA GLU A 400 -48.29 2.64 8.18
C GLU A 400 -48.98 1.66 9.15
N LYS A 401 -49.04 0.36 8.81
CA LYS A 401 -49.55 -0.68 9.72
C LYS A 401 -48.75 -0.72 11.03
N ALA A 402 -47.41 -0.66 10.94
CA ALA A 402 -46.52 -0.55 12.09
C ALA A 402 -46.77 0.71 12.94
N ARG A 403 -47.02 1.86 12.31
CA ARG A 403 -47.33 3.13 12.98
C ARG A 403 -48.64 3.07 13.77
N VAL A 404 -49.69 2.51 13.17
CA VAL A 404 -50.99 2.32 13.84
C VAL A 404 -50.87 1.35 15.03
N TRP A 405 -50.16 0.22 14.85
CA TRP A 405 -49.93 -0.76 15.92
C TRP A 405 -49.13 -0.16 17.09
N LEU A 406 -48.03 0.55 16.80
CA LEU A 406 -47.20 1.19 17.82
C LEU A 406 -47.98 2.27 18.58
N CYS A 407 -48.76 3.11 17.88
CA CYS A 407 -49.65 4.08 18.53
C CYS A 407 -50.67 3.40 19.44
N ARG A 408 -51.37 2.36 18.98
CA ARG A 408 -52.33 1.60 19.79
C ARG A 408 -51.67 0.97 21.04
N ARG A 409 -50.47 0.40 20.90
CA ARG A 409 -49.68 -0.17 22.01
C ARG A 409 -49.27 0.90 23.03
N LEU A 410 -48.74 2.03 22.58
CA LEU A 410 -48.35 3.14 23.46
C LEU A 410 -49.55 3.77 24.18
N ILE A 411 -50.69 3.94 23.51
CA ILE A 411 -51.94 4.45 24.11
C ILE A 411 -52.47 3.49 25.20
N ARG A 412 -52.44 2.17 24.95
CA ARG A 412 -52.77 1.15 25.99
C ARG A 412 -51.82 1.25 27.19
N GLN A 413 -50.51 1.37 26.95
CA GLN A 413 -49.52 1.54 28.03
C GLN A 413 -49.70 2.84 28.81
N LYS A 414 -50.05 3.96 28.15
CA LYS A 414 -50.43 5.22 28.81
C LYS A 414 -51.63 4.99 29.76
N LYS A 415 -52.75 4.45 29.26
CA LYS A 415 -53.95 4.20 30.07
C LYS A 415 -53.68 3.30 31.28
N LEU A 416 -52.88 2.24 31.12
CA LEU A 416 -52.51 1.34 32.22
C LEU A 416 -51.66 2.02 33.29
N LEU A 417 -50.68 2.85 32.91
CA LEU A 417 -49.82 3.55 33.88
C LEU A 417 -50.58 4.66 34.62
N GLN A 418 -51.46 5.39 33.92
CA GLN A 418 -52.29 6.46 34.50
C GLN A 418 -53.26 5.96 35.58
N LYS A 419 -53.66 4.68 35.59
CA LYS A 419 -54.49 4.08 36.65
C LYS A 419 -53.79 3.93 38.02
N SER A 420 -52.52 4.34 38.19
CA SER A 420 -51.78 4.08 39.42
C SER A 420 -51.00 5.31 39.96
N LYS A 421 -51.32 5.72 41.19
CA LYS A 421 -50.86 6.94 41.89
C LYS A 421 -49.37 6.91 42.34
N VAL A 422 -48.43 6.54 41.47
CA VAL A 422 -46.98 6.44 41.83
C VAL A 422 -46.16 7.45 41.04
N GLU A 423 -45.46 8.36 41.70
CA GLU A 423 -44.71 9.46 41.07
C GLU A 423 -43.68 8.99 40.03
N LYS A 424 -42.94 7.90 40.31
CA LYS A 424 -42.00 7.29 39.34
C LYS A 424 -42.66 6.84 38.01
N LYS A 425 -43.99 6.77 37.95
CA LYS A 425 -44.76 6.45 36.72
C LYS A 425 -45.19 7.69 35.92
N THR A 426 -45.27 8.90 36.51
CA THR A 426 -45.67 10.13 35.77
C THR A 426 -44.67 10.44 34.66
N ARG A 427 -43.37 10.54 35.02
CA ARG A 427 -42.23 10.72 34.08
C ARG A 427 -42.15 9.64 33.00
N LYS A 428 -42.79 8.48 33.20
CA LYS A 428 -42.92 7.38 32.22
C LYS A 428 -44.13 7.58 31.29
N VAL A 429 -45.24 8.12 31.80
CA VAL A 429 -46.40 8.57 31.01
C VAL A 429 -46.01 9.73 30.07
N ASP A 430 -45.28 10.73 30.55
CA ASP A 430 -44.87 11.90 29.73
C ASP A 430 -43.93 11.49 28.57
N ARG A 431 -43.04 10.54 28.87
CA ARG A 431 -42.18 9.89 27.87
C ARG A 431 -42.99 9.12 26.81
N ILE A 432 -44.11 8.51 27.19
CA ILE A 432 -45.01 7.81 26.27
C ILE A 432 -45.85 8.80 25.46
N ILE A 433 -46.32 9.91 26.05
CA ILE A 433 -47.04 10.99 25.34
C ILE A 433 -46.17 11.58 24.24
N SER A 434 -44.95 12.02 24.58
CA SER A 434 -43.99 12.57 23.62
C SER A 434 -43.59 11.58 22.51
N GLU A 435 -43.53 10.27 22.81
CA GLU A 435 -43.36 9.23 21.77
C GLU A 435 -44.59 9.07 20.87
N ILE A 436 -45.82 9.11 21.41
CA ILE A 436 -47.06 9.03 20.61
C ILE A 436 -47.14 10.21 19.64
N ASP A 437 -46.94 11.43 20.13
CA ASP A 437 -47.08 12.63 19.30
C ASP A 437 -45.94 12.77 18.28
N ARG A 438 -44.76 12.22 18.58
CA ARG A 438 -43.71 12.09 17.56
C ARG A 438 -44.02 10.99 16.54
N CYS A 439 -44.56 9.85 16.97
CA CYS A 439 -44.94 8.72 16.10
C CYS A 439 -45.97 9.13 15.03
N LYS A 440 -46.97 9.94 15.40
CA LYS A 440 -47.91 10.56 14.44
C LYS A 440 -47.19 11.41 13.37
N LYS A 441 -46.09 12.08 13.73
CA LYS A 441 -45.37 13.09 12.93
C LYS A 441 -44.11 12.57 12.21
N VAL A 442 -43.79 11.28 12.25
CA VAL A 442 -42.65 10.69 11.52
C VAL A 442 -43.04 10.42 10.05
N CYS A 443 -42.14 10.75 9.13
CA CYS A 443 -42.32 10.45 7.70
C CYS A 443 -42.13 8.95 7.43
N ARG A 444 -43.02 8.35 6.64
CA ARG A 444 -42.98 6.91 6.32
C ARG A 444 -41.68 6.51 5.64
N ASP A 445 -41.25 7.29 4.67
CA ASP A 445 -40.07 7.02 3.85
C ASP A 445 -38.79 7.06 4.69
N ASP A 446 -38.73 7.93 5.70
CA ASP A 446 -37.59 8.00 6.61
C ASP A 446 -37.49 6.77 7.52
N VAL A 447 -38.63 6.11 7.84
CA VAL A 447 -38.63 4.78 8.48
C VAL A 447 -38.12 3.73 7.49
N SER A 448 -38.62 3.72 6.24
CA SER A 448 -38.21 2.73 5.22
C SER A 448 -36.69 2.78 4.96
N LYS A 449 -36.14 3.96 4.65
CA LYS A 449 -34.69 4.16 4.42
C LYS A 449 -33.85 3.68 5.60
N PHE A 450 -34.28 4.02 6.81
CA PHE A 450 -33.59 3.67 8.05
C PHE A 450 -33.67 2.17 8.37
N ALA A 451 -34.82 1.54 8.11
CA ALA A 451 -35.00 0.10 8.28
C ALA A 451 -34.14 -0.71 7.28
N LEU A 452 -34.00 -0.23 6.04
CA LEU A 452 -33.12 -0.82 5.03
C LEU A 452 -31.64 -0.75 5.46
N ILE A 453 -31.16 0.42 5.91
CA ILE A 453 -29.76 0.62 6.35
C ILE A 453 -29.46 -0.11 7.69
N ASN A 454 -30.41 -0.19 8.62
CA ASN A 454 -30.10 -0.63 9.99
C ASN A 454 -29.71 -2.12 10.08
N LEU A 455 -28.52 -2.35 10.64
CA LEU A 455 -27.97 -3.66 10.98
C LEU A 455 -28.11 -4.02 12.47
N LYS A 456 -28.45 -3.08 13.36
CA LYS A 456 -28.39 -3.29 14.81
C LYS A 456 -29.70 -3.78 15.42
N THR A 457 -29.61 -4.69 16.37
CA THR A 457 -30.76 -5.16 17.15
C THR A 457 -31.31 -4.05 18.06
N LEU A 458 -32.58 -4.17 18.45
CA LEU A 458 -33.22 -3.21 19.37
C LEU A 458 -32.47 -3.11 20.71
N ASN A 459 -31.90 -4.22 21.18
CA ASN A 459 -31.21 -4.31 22.48
C ASN A 459 -29.86 -3.57 22.48
N ASP A 460 -29.11 -3.63 21.37
CA ASP A 460 -27.78 -3.00 21.27
C ASP A 460 -27.84 -1.47 21.22
N LEU A 461 -29.01 -0.92 20.87
CA LEU A 461 -29.24 0.51 20.79
C LEU A 461 -29.73 1.09 22.12
N LEU A 462 -30.49 0.31 22.90
CA LEU A 462 -30.94 0.70 24.24
C LEU A 462 -29.77 0.80 25.25
N LYS A 463 -28.59 0.25 24.94
CA LYS A 463 -27.34 0.43 25.69
C LYS A 463 -26.80 1.89 25.66
N LYS A 464 -27.29 2.77 24.78
CA LYS A 464 -26.85 4.18 24.71
C LYS A 464 -27.47 5.04 25.81
N THR A 465 -26.63 5.74 26.58
CA THR A 465 -27.02 6.50 27.78
C THR A 465 -27.91 7.73 27.53
N LYS A 466 -27.91 8.29 26.31
CA LYS A 466 -28.86 9.34 25.88
C LYS A 466 -29.28 9.08 24.42
N ILE A 467 -30.59 9.03 24.16
CA ILE A 467 -31.18 8.82 22.83
C ILE A 467 -32.37 9.78 22.70
N SER A 468 -32.54 10.43 21.55
CA SER A 468 -33.64 11.38 21.31
C SER A 468 -35.03 10.71 21.29
N VAL A 469 -36.11 11.51 21.28
CA VAL A 469 -37.47 10.97 21.07
C VAL A 469 -37.59 10.40 19.64
N ASP A 470 -37.10 11.15 18.66
CA ASP A 470 -37.12 10.82 17.23
C ASP A 470 -36.48 9.45 16.94
N GLU A 471 -35.23 9.24 17.34
CA GLU A 471 -34.52 7.96 17.13
C GLU A 471 -35.25 6.79 17.80
N ARG A 472 -35.77 6.98 19.02
CA ARG A 472 -36.47 5.91 19.75
C ARG A 472 -37.78 5.51 19.06
N VAL A 473 -38.49 6.46 18.47
CA VAL A 473 -39.68 6.18 17.65
C VAL A 473 -39.28 5.50 16.34
N LEU A 474 -38.23 6.00 15.67
CA LEU A 474 -37.75 5.46 14.39
C LEU A 474 -37.31 4.00 14.53
N TYR A 475 -36.54 3.66 15.57
CA TYR A 475 -36.18 2.27 15.90
C TYR A 475 -37.40 1.42 16.27
N LYS A 476 -38.35 1.93 17.08
CA LYS A 476 -39.56 1.18 17.43
C LYS A 476 -40.46 0.88 16.23
N LEU A 477 -40.41 1.69 15.16
CA LEU A 477 -41.12 1.43 13.90
C LEU A 477 -40.35 0.47 12.98
N ALA A 478 -39.04 0.69 12.80
CA ALA A 478 -38.18 -0.16 11.96
C ALA A 478 -38.07 -1.60 12.50
N CYS A 479 -38.12 -1.78 13.82
CA CYS A 479 -38.12 -3.10 14.47
C CYS A 479 -39.52 -3.72 14.62
N GLN A 480 -40.56 -3.24 13.93
CA GLN A 480 -41.83 -3.97 13.83
C GLN A 480 -41.70 -5.13 12.85
N GLU A 481 -42.27 -6.28 13.21
CA GLU A 481 -42.21 -7.54 12.44
C GLU A 481 -42.66 -7.37 10.97
N ILE A 482 -43.73 -6.60 10.74
CA ILE A 482 -44.24 -6.29 9.39
C ILE A 482 -43.19 -5.55 8.54
N VAL A 483 -42.39 -4.66 9.15
CA VAL A 483 -41.31 -3.92 8.46
C VAL A 483 -40.08 -4.82 8.30
N ILE A 484 -39.73 -5.61 9.31
CA ILE A 484 -38.64 -6.59 9.26
C ILE A 484 -38.88 -7.60 8.13
N LYS A 485 -40.12 -8.08 7.92
CA LYS A 485 -40.46 -8.99 6.82
C LYS A 485 -40.17 -8.35 5.46
N SER A 486 -40.65 -7.15 5.19
CA SER A 486 -40.35 -6.43 3.93
C SER A 486 -38.85 -6.12 3.74
N VAL A 487 -38.11 -5.87 4.83
CA VAL A 487 -36.64 -5.71 4.76
C VAL A 487 -35.93 -7.04 4.48
N LYS A 488 -36.39 -8.17 5.02
CA LYS A 488 -35.85 -9.51 4.69
C LYS A 488 -36.10 -9.85 3.22
N GLU A 489 -37.32 -9.65 2.74
CA GLU A 489 -37.70 -9.86 1.33
C GLU A 489 -36.81 -9.03 0.39
N PHE A 490 -36.58 -7.76 0.71
CA PHE A 490 -35.65 -6.89 -0.02
C PHE A 490 -34.20 -7.42 0.00
N ARG A 491 -33.68 -7.82 1.17
CA ARG A 491 -32.29 -8.29 1.34
C ARG A 491 -32.02 -9.63 0.67
N ILE A 492 -33.03 -10.49 0.53
CA ILE A 492 -32.96 -11.73 -0.27
C ILE A 492 -32.91 -11.40 -1.77
N LYS A 493 -33.69 -10.41 -2.23
CA LYS A 493 -33.72 -9.99 -3.64
C LYS A 493 -32.44 -9.25 -4.09
N TYR A 494 -31.73 -8.60 -3.18
CA TYR A 494 -30.55 -7.77 -3.46
C TYR A 494 -29.39 -8.11 -2.50
N PRO A 495 -28.57 -9.14 -2.75
CA PRO A 495 -27.51 -9.56 -1.80
C PRO A 495 -26.50 -8.44 -1.46
N ASN A 496 -26.11 -7.65 -2.45
CA ASN A 496 -25.12 -6.57 -2.33
C ASN A 496 -25.63 -5.30 -1.61
N TRP A 497 -26.86 -5.31 -1.09
CA TRP A 497 -27.55 -4.15 -0.51
C TRP A 497 -26.71 -3.35 0.51
N GLN A 498 -25.82 -4.00 1.25
CA GLN A 498 -24.98 -3.38 2.29
C GLN A 498 -24.09 -2.26 1.72
N HIS A 499 -23.53 -2.49 0.53
CA HIS A 499 -22.66 -1.55 -0.16
C HIS A 499 -23.48 -0.56 -1.00
N GLU A 500 -24.49 -1.06 -1.71
CA GLU A 500 -25.24 -0.30 -2.71
C GLU A 500 -26.25 0.69 -2.10
N VAL A 501 -27.05 0.29 -1.10
CA VAL A 501 -28.18 1.10 -0.59
C VAL A 501 -27.72 2.42 0.02
N SER A 502 -26.60 2.43 0.74
CA SER A 502 -26.04 3.64 1.36
C SER A 502 -25.63 4.66 0.30
N PHE A 503 -24.92 4.21 -0.74
CA PHE A 503 -24.46 5.04 -1.85
C PHE A 503 -25.63 5.54 -2.72
N LEU A 504 -26.60 4.68 -3.04
CA LEU A 504 -27.77 5.04 -3.83
C LEU A 504 -28.66 6.07 -3.10
N LEU A 505 -28.84 5.95 -1.78
CA LEU A 505 -29.55 6.96 -0.97
C LEU A 505 -28.80 8.30 -0.88
N GLN A 506 -27.46 8.28 -0.97
CA GLN A 506 -26.66 9.49 -1.11
C GLN A 506 -26.82 10.12 -2.50
N ARG A 507 -26.74 9.34 -3.58
CA ARG A 507 -26.87 9.80 -4.97
C ARG A 507 -28.26 10.38 -5.28
N LEU A 508 -29.31 9.84 -4.69
CA LEU A 508 -30.68 10.37 -4.80
C LEU A 508 -30.94 11.62 -3.92
N GLY A 509 -29.97 12.07 -3.12
CA GLY A 509 -30.15 13.16 -2.15
C GLY A 509 -31.08 12.81 -0.97
N LEU A 510 -31.61 11.58 -0.93
CA LEU A 510 -32.65 11.11 0.00
C LEU A 510 -32.16 10.77 1.42
N GLN A 511 -30.88 11.04 1.74
CA GLN A 511 -30.27 10.82 3.05
C GLN A 511 -31.14 11.31 4.22
N TYR A 512 -31.06 10.60 5.35
CA TYR A 512 -31.68 11.02 6.61
C TYR A 512 -30.95 12.25 7.20
N LYS A 513 -31.21 13.43 6.63
CA LYS A 513 -30.86 14.73 7.22
C LYS A 513 -31.92 15.07 8.26
N SER A 514 -31.53 15.32 9.51
CA SER A 514 -32.50 15.84 10.48
C SER A 514 -32.97 17.22 10.00
N LYS A 515 -34.26 17.54 10.17
CA LYS A 515 -34.80 18.83 9.69
C LYS A 515 -34.16 20.05 10.37
N LYS A 516 -33.46 19.87 11.51
CA LYS A 516 -32.67 20.93 12.16
C LYS A 516 -31.36 21.22 11.42
N ASP A 517 -30.70 20.19 10.89
CA ASP A 517 -29.42 20.35 10.20
C ASP A 517 -29.61 20.92 8.79
N ALA A 518 -30.69 20.53 8.11
CA ALA A 518 -31.05 21.05 6.78
C ALA A 518 -31.29 22.56 6.79
N LYS A 519 -32.11 23.08 7.73
CA LYS A 519 -32.31 24.54 7.87
C LYS A 519 -31.01 25.26 8.21
N LYS A 520 -30.15 24.64 9.02
CA LYS A 520 -28.88 25.24 9.42
C LYS A 520 -27.87 25.33 8.28
N TYR A 521 -27.79 24.32 7.42
CA TYR A 521 -26.94 24.36 6.23
C TYR A 521 -27.37 25.44 5.23
N VAL A 522 -28.68 25.66 5.07
CA VAL A 522 -29.21 26.70 4.18
C VAL A 522 -29.00 28.11 4.76
N LEU A 523 -29.24 28.33 6.06
CA LEU A 523 -28.88 29.61 6.69
C LEU A 523 -27.39 29.87 6.58
N GLN A 524 -26.54 28.90 6.91
CA GLN A 524 -25.10 29.08 6.86
C GLN A 524 -24.59 29.37 5.43
N GLN A 525 -25.18 28.81 4.38
CA GLN A 525 -24.78 29.15 3.00
C GLN A 525 -25.21 30.56 2.57
N ASN A 526 -26.32 31.10 3.10
CA ASN A 526 -26.72 32.49 2.86
C ASN A 526 -25.86 33.45 3.70
N GLU A 527 -25.69 33.17 5.00
CA GLU A 527 -24.82 33.91 5.92
C GLU A 527 -23.37 33.97 5.40
N THR A 528 -22.82 32.86 4.85
CA THR A 528 -21.47 32.88 4.25
C THR A 528 -21.39 33.57 2.88
N LYS A 529 -22.52 33.88 2.21
CA LYS A 529 -22.50 34.76 1.04
C LYS A 529 -22.45 36.22 1.46
N GLU A 530 -23.36 36.64 2.34
CA GLU A 530 -23.42 38.02 2.81
C GLU A 530 -22.19 38.43 3.64
N MET A 531 -21.61 37.52 4.44
CA MET A 531 -20.40 37.81 5.21
C MET A 531 -19.09 37.66 4.43
N ALA A 532 -19.07 37.04 3.24
CA ALA A 532 -17.86 36.92 2.42
C ALA A 532 -17.52 38.21 1.65
N GLU A 533 -18.50 39.07 1.38
CA GLU A 533 -18.30 40.34 0.67
C GLU A 533 -17.89 41.50 1.60
N THR A 534 -17.88 41.29 2.93
CA THR A 534 -17.54 42.34 3.91
C THR A 534 -16.51 41.92 4.96
N SER A 535 -15.25 41.71 4.56
CA SER A 535 -14.04 42.23 5.27
C SER A 535 -12.70 41.77 4.69
N ILE A 536 -12.28 42.34 3.55
CA ILE A 536 -10.88 42.61 3.15
C ILE A 536 -10.92 43.60 1.97
N GLY A 537 -9.89 44.45 1.78
CA GLY A 537 -9.68 45.16 0.50
C GLY A 537 -10.26 46.57 0.31
N LYS A 538 -11.01 47.18 1.25
CA LYS A 538 -11.63 48.52 1.07
C LYS A 538 -10.65 49.69 0.77
N LYS A 539 -9.33 49.52 0.97
CA LYS A 539 -8.28 50.49 0.58
C LYS A 539 -7.60 50.20 -0.77
N GLU A 540 -7.70 48.98 -1.29
CA GLU A 540 -7.03 48.56 -2.54
C GLU A 540 -7.99 48.52 -3.73
N ILE A 541 -9.24 48.10 -3.52
CA ILE A 541 -10.30 48.11 -4.55
C ILE A 541 -10.51 49.55 -5.08
N ARG A 542 -10.45 50.57 -4.21
CA ARG A 542 -10.50 51.99 -4.62
C ARG A 542 -9.30 52.46 -5.45
N LYS A 543 -8.16 51.73 -5.46
CA LYS A 543 -7.02 51.97 -6.36
C LYS A 543 -7.13 51.14 -7.66
N ALA A 544 -7.72 49.94 -7.61
CA ALA A 544 -8.00 49.12 -8.79
C ALA A 544 -9.04 49.79 -9.71
N VAL A 545 -10.22 50.15 -9.16
CA VAL A 545 -11.32 50.77 -9.93
C VAL A 545 -10.86 52.07 -10.62
N LYS A 546 -10.10 52.94 -9.93
CA LYS A 546 -9.52 54.16 -10.53
C LYS A 546 -8.43 53.91 -11.58
N LYS A 547 -7.85 52.70 -11.64
CA LYS A 547 -6.98 52.26 -12.73
C LYS A 547 -7.79 51.73 -13.91
N GLU A 548 -8.84 50.95 -13.65
CA GLU A 548 -9.72 50.40 -14.68
C GLU A 548 -10.53 51.49 -15.39
N GLU A 549 -11.13 52.45 -14.67
CA GLU A 549 -11.82 53.61 -15.28
C GLU A 549 -10.89 54.41 -16.23
N ASN A 550 -9.61 54.54 -15.89
CA ASN A 550 -8.61 55.20 -16.75
C ASN A 550 -8.18 54.32 -17.95
N PHE A 551 -8.24 53.00 -17.81
CA PHE A 551 -8.03 52.06 -18.92
C PHE A 551 -9.23 52.04 -19.88
N GLU A 552 -10.45 52.08 -19.36
CA GLU A 552 -11.69 52.16 -20.16
C GLU A 552 -11.76 53.48 -20.94
N LYS A 553 -11.40 54.60 -20.30
CA LYS A 553 -11.28 55.91 -20.96
C LYS A 553 -10.19 55.93 -22.04
N LYS A 554 -9.07 55.22 -21.84
CA LYS A 554 -8.06 55.00 -22.91
C LYS A 554 -8.57 54.10 -24.04
N LYS A 555 -9.29 53.02 -23.74
CA LYS A 555 -9.90 52.13 -24.75
C LYS A 555 -10.94 52.85 -25.61
N LYS A 556 -11.80 53.70 -25.05
CA LYS A 556 -12.73 54.52 -25.83
C LYS A 556 -11.99 55.48 -26.77
N LYS A 557 -11.00 56.23 -26.26
CA LYS A 557 -10.13 57.10 -27.10
C LYS A 557 -9.30 56.36 -28.18
N LEU A 558 -9.23 55.03 -28.16
CA LEU A 558 -8.62 54.21 -29.22
C LEU A 558 -9.63 53.56 -30.18
N LYS A 559 -10.95 53.59 -29.89
CA LYS A 559 -11.99 53.07 -30.78
C LYS A 559 -12.60 54.12 -31.70
N ASP A 560 -12.55 55.40 -31.34
CA ASP A 560 -13.08 56.50 -32.16
C ASP A 560 -12.10 56.96 -33.27
N LYS A 561 -11.25 56.06 -33.79
CA LYS A 561 -10.20 56.41 -34.78
C LYS A 561 -9.97 55.45 -35.95
N THR A 562 -10.80 54.42 -36.14
CA THR A 562 -10.77 53.55 -37.33
C THR A 562 -12.19 53.15 -37.75
N LYS A 563 -12.76 53.88 -38.72
CA LYS A 563 -14.04 53.52 -39.35
C LYS A 563 -14.18 54.16 -40.75
N SER A 564 -13.48 53.57 -41.71
CA SER A 564 -13.40 53.92 -43.14
C SER A 564 -12.43 52.91 -43.79
N ASP A 565 -12.66 52.25 -44.93
CA ASP A 565 -13.83 52.22 -45.82
C ASP A 565 -14.15 50.76 -46.26
N GLU A 566 -14.64 50.56 -47.48
CA GLU A 566 -15.50 49.43 -47.87
C GLU A 566 -14.79 48.28 -48.63
N SER A 567 -15.58 47.43 -49.30
CA SER A 567 -15.23 46.16 -49.91
C SER A 567 -14.56 46.24 -51.28
N GLU A 568 -13.70 45.28 -51.59
CA GLU A 568 -13.53 44.77 -52.97
C GLU A 568 -13.14 43.28 -52.96
N GLU A 569 -13.26 42.60 -54.11
CA GLU A 569 -13.23 41.13 -54.22
C GLU A 569 -12.25 40.65 -55.32
N ILE A 570 -11.90 39.36 -55.31
CA ILE A 570 -11.18 38.61 -56.38
C ILE A 570 -9.68 38.96 -56.59
N SER A 571 -8.78 38.05 -56.18
CA SER A 571 -7.85 37.32 -57.08
C SER A 571 -6.72 36.58 -56.32
N ILE A 572 -6.16 35.54 -56.93
CA ILE A 572 -5.03 34.75 -56.40
C ILE A 572 -3.79 34.95 -57.28
N PRO A 573 -2.66 35.42 -56.73
CA PRO A 573 -1.35 35.25 -57.35
C PRO A 573 -0.48 34.25 -56.55
N VAL A 574 0.00 33.20 -57.22
CA VAL A 574 1.01 32.28 -56.67
C VAL A 574 2.38 32.95 -56.72
N LEU A 575 3.05 33.11 -55.58
CA LEU A 575 4.44 33.58 -55.50
C LEU A 575 5.35 32.59 -54.75
N LYS A 576 6.58 32.47 -55.24
CA LYS A 576 7.54 31.41 -54.88
C LYS A 576 8.32 31.76 -53.61
N LEU A 577 8.60 30.75 -52.78
CA LEU A 577 9.52 30.86 -51.65
C LEU A 577 10.97 31.08 -52.13
N PRO A 578 11.73 32.03 -51.55
CA PRO A 578 13.17 32.09 -51.72
C PRO A 578 13.87 30.90 -51.06
N LYS A 579 14.93 30.38 -51.69
CA LYS A 579 15.87 29.47 -51.03
C LYS A 579 16.75 30.27 -50.06
N LEU A 580 16.96 29.77 -48.84
CA LEU A 580 18.10 30.17 -48.01
C LEU A 580 19.21 29.12 -48.17
N GLU A 581 20.42 29.59 -48.46
CA GLU A 581 21.63 28.75 -48.45
C GLU A 581 22.31 28.81 -47.07
N LEU A 582 22.95 27.71 -46.69
CA LEU A 582 23.71 27.62 -45.43
C LEU A 582 25.18 28.05 -45.66
N PRO A 583 25.77 28.87 -44.78
CA PRO A 583 27.18 29.23 -44.87
C PRO A 583 28.09 28.02 -44.60
N LYS A 584 29.16 27.90 -45.38
CA LYS A 584 30.12 26.79 -45.34
C LYS A 584 31.10 26.94 -44.17
N PRO A 585 31.49 25.85 -43.48
CA PRO A 585 32.52 25.91 -42.43
C PRO A 585 33.91 26.12 -43.03
N VAL A 586 34.75 26.93 -42.37
CA VAL A 586 36.16 27.14 -42.73
C VAL A 586 37.03 26.11 -42.00
N ILE A 587 38.04 25.58 -42.70
CA ILE A 587 38.95 24.53 -42.21
C ILE A 587 40.26 25.14 -41.70
N ALA A 588 40.76 24.68 -40.56
CA ALA A 588 42.18 24.74 -40.19
C ALA A 588 42.75 23.31 -40.13
N LYS A 589 44.03 23.12 -40.52
CA LYS A 589 44.65 21.80 -40.76
C LYS A 589 45.76 21.44 -39.77
N GLY A 590 46.04 20.14 -39.67
CA GLY A 590 47.16 19.53 -38.93
C GLY A 590 46.77 18.11 -38.49
N GLN A 591 46.73 17.09 -39.38
CA GLN A 591 47.85 16.30 -39.92
C GLN A 591 48.73 15.67 -38.82
N ALA A 592 49.17 14.40 -38.90
CA ALA A 592 48.79 13.18 -39.65
C ALA A 592 49.49 11.99 -38.91
N ILE A 593 49.22 10.68 -39.10
CA ILE A 593 49.56 9.74 -40.18
C ILE A 593 49.02 8.37 -39.64
N ILE A 594 48.04 7.67 -40.23
CA ILE A 594 48.09 6.72 -41.36
C ILE A 594 49.05 5.51 -41.18
N LYS A 595 48.49 4.34 -40.82
CA LYS A 595 48.50 3.08 -41.62
C LYS A 595 47.42 2.13 -41.04
N GLN A 596 46.41 1.70 -41.82
CA GLN A 596 46.39 0.64 -42.87
C GLN A 596 46.53 -0.78 -42.28
N LEU A 597 45.82 -1.83 -42.71
CA LEU A 597 44.73 -2.00 -43.70
C LEU A 597 43.99 -3.34 -43.42
N SER A 598 42.78 -3.51 -43.98
CA SER A 598 42.14 -4.73 -44.57
C SER A 598 42.40 -6.16 -44.06
N LEU A 599 41.53 -7.16 -44.20
CA LEU A 599 40.09 -7.38 -44.57
C LEU A 599 39.79 -8.86 -44.12
N ASP A 600 38.62 -9.49 -44.19
CA ASP A 600 37.29 -9.19 -44.76
C ASP A 600 36.20 -9.75 -43.77
N GLY A 601 35.01 -10.30 -44.06
CA GLY A 601 34.19 -10.48 -45.27
C GLY A 601 33.11 -11.57 -45.11
N ASN A 602 32.48 -11.94 -46.23
CA ASN A 602 31.66 -13.14 -46.53
C ASN A 602 31.03 -13.96 -45.38
N GLN A 603 29.76 -13.62 -45.09
CA GLN A 603 28.56 -14.44 -45.40
C GLN A 603 28.74 -15.67 -46.34
N ASP A 604 28.00 -16.78 -46.29
CA ASP A 604 26.72 -17.16 -45.61
C ASP A 604 26.72 -18.70 -45.28
N ASP A 605 25.55 -19.25 -44.94
CA ASP A 605 25.08 -20.64 -45.18
C ASP A 605 25.56 -21.87 -44.34
N ASP A 606 24.72 -22.19 -43.35
CA ASP A 606 23.83 -23.38 -43.31
C ASP A 606 24.28 -24.82 -42.88
N PHE A 607 23.25 -25.60 -42.51
CA PHE A 607 23.12 -27.06 -42.30
C PHE A 607 23.87 -27.85 -41.19
N ALA A 608 23.06 -28.24 -40.19
CA ALA A 608 22.82 -29.63 -39.73
C ALA A 608 23.96 -30.54 -39.19
N SER A 609 23.91 -30.73 -37.86
CA SER A 609 24.03 -32.01 -37.14
C SER A 609 24.40 -33.32 -37.88
N ILE A 610 25.50 -33.96 -37.43
CA ILE A 610 25.72 -35.42 -37.48
C ILE A 610 26.21 -35.91 -36.10
N SER A 611 25.91 -37.15 -35.75
CA SER A 611 26.17 -37.78 -34.45
C SER A 611 27.25 -38.87 -34.50
N ALA A 612 28.25 -38.79 -33.63
CA ALA A 612 29.05 -39.90 -33.08
C ALA A 612 29.75 -39.37 -31.80
N SER A 613 29.73 -39.97 -30.61
CA SER A 613 29.80 -41.36 -30.13
C SER A 613 31.22 -41.93 -30.00
N ASP A 614 31.55 -42.30 -28.75
CA ASP A 614 32.63 -43.19 -28.31
C ASP A 614 34.08 -42.67 -28.29
N GLY A 615 34.95 -43.31 -27.47
CA GLY A 615 36.40 -43.08 -27.48
C GLY A 615 37.12 -42.81 -26.14
N SER A 616 36.86 -43.57 -25.07
CA SER A 616 37.66 -43.53 -23.84
C SER A 616 39.14 -43.93 -24.07
N LYS A 617 40.10 -43.34 -23.34
CA LYS A 617 41.45 -43.92 -23.13
C LYS A 617 42.21 -43.33 -21.93
N ASP A 618 42.74 -44.23 -21.12
CA ASP A 618 43.67 -43.97 -20.00
C ASP A 618 45.16 -44.03 -20.46
N ILE A 619 46.06 -44.06 -19.46
CA ILE A 619 47.47 -44.53 -19.47
C ILE A 619 48.54 -43.43 -19.56
N VAL A 620 48.92 -42.92 -18.37
CA VAL A 620 50.25 -43.07 -17.72
C VAL A 620 51.51 -43.11 -18.60
N LEU A 621 52.52 -42.31 -18.22
CA LEU A 621 53.94 -42.63 -17.94
C LEU A 621 54.66 -41.28 -17.67
N GLN A 622 55.76 -41.08 -16.92
CA GLN A 622 56.51 -41.71 -15.82
C GLN A 622 57.90 -41.03 -15.88
N GLY A 623 58.58 -40.76 -14.76
CA GLY A 623 59.92 -40.17 -14.77
C GLY A 623 60.39 -39.75 -13.38
N ASN A 624 61.47 -40.38 -12.90
CA ASN A 624 61.99 -40.22 -11.52
C ASN A 624 63.26 -39.34 -11.49
N VAL A 625 63.64 -38.90 -10.29
CA VAL A 625 64.97 -39.15 -9.69
C VAL A 625 64.91 -38.79 -8.19
N ASP A 626 65.74 -39.47 -7.40
CA ASP A 626 65.78 -39.48 -5.92
C ASP A 626 66.49 -38.21 -5.34
N ASP A 627 66.68 -37.97 -4.03
CA ASP A 627 67.21 -38.85 -2.97
C ASP A 627 66.87 -38.39 -1.52
N ASN A 628 67.37 -39.12 -0.53
CA ASN A 628 67.01 -39.14 0.90
C ASN A 628 67.52 -37.97 1.77
N VAL A 629 66.90 -37.77 2.95
CA VAL A 629 67.51 -37.94 4.31
C VAL A 629 66.55 -37.47 5.44
N ASN A 630 66.63 -38.12 6.62
CA ASN A 630 65.86 -37.78 7.84
C ASN A 630 66.46 -36.59 8.63
N GLY A 631 65.65 -35.94 9.47
CA GLY A 631 66.08 -34.77 10.28
C GLY A 631 66.39 -35.05 11.76
N THR A 632 66.77 -33.97 12.44
CA THR A 632 66.93 -33.72 13.91
C THR A 632 66.92 -32.18 14.06
N ASP A 633 66.10 -31.55 14.91
CA ASP A 633 66.16 -31.33 16.38
C ASP A 633 66.90 -30.04 16.82
N ASP A 634 66.43 -29.43 17.92
CA ASP A 634 67.10 -28.41 18.77
C ASP A 634 67.49 -27.02 18.19
N GLU A 635 67.79 -25.98 18.99
CA GLU A 635 67.07 -25.41 20.16
C GLU A 635 67.46 -23.89 20.33
N ALA A 636 66.87 -23.21 21.32
CA ALA A 636 67.44 -22.11 22.12
C ALA A 636 67.98 -20.76 21.52
N ASN A 637 67.10 -19.74 21.49
CA ASN A 637 67.14 -18.52 22.36
C ASN A 637 68.19 -17.36 22.21
N ARG A 638 67.71 -16.11 22.48
CA ARG A 638 68.43 -14.80 22.69
C ARG A 638 69.03 -14.12 21.41
N SER A 639 69.25 -12.78 21.30
CA SER A 639 69.24 -11.63 22.24
C SER A 639 68.77 -10.27 21.62
N THR A 640 68.36 -9.31 22.47
CA THR A 640 68.03 -7.86 22.23
C THR A 640 69.26 -6.91 22.24
N PRO A 641 69.21 -5.54 22.07
CA PRO A 641 68.12 -4.51 22.00
C PRO A 641 68.13 -3.72 20.64
N PRO A 642 67.88 -2.38 20.39
CA PRO A 642 67.56 -1.13 21.18
C PRO A 642 66.24 -0.40 20.71
N VAL A 643 65.74 0.80 21.12
CA VAL A 643 66.12 2.02 21.93
C VAL A 643 66.83 3.16 21.15
N LYS A 644 66.43 4.45 21.08
CA LYS A 644 65.45 5.33 21.81
C LYS A 644 64.18 5.60 20.93
N THR A 645 63.40 6.70 20.84
CA THR A 645 63.23 8.12 21.33
C THR A 645 61.97 8.25 22.25
N LYS A 646 61.37 9.36 22.74
CA LYS A 646 61.38 10.87 22.73
C LYS A 646 60.41 11.60 21.76
N ASP A 647 59.49 12.49 22.19
CA ASP A 647 59.37 13.38 23.40
C ASP A 647 57.94 13.39 24.06
N ILE A 648 57.75 13.38 25.41
CA ILE A 648 57.66 14.45 26.48
C ILE A 648 56.23 14.86 26.98
N ARG A 649 55.86 14.33 28.16
CA ARG A 649 55.20 14.93 29.38
C ARG A 649 53.99 15.90 29.24
N LYS A 650 52.92 15.78 30.05
CA LYS A 650 52.91 16.03 31.52
C LYS A 650 51.68 15.47 32.30
N ARG A 651 51.95 14.94 33.51
CA ARG A 651 51.10 14.78 34.74
C ARG A 651 49.88 13.81 34.63
N LYS A 652 49.58 12.90 35.59
CA LYS A 652 49.40 12.94 37.08
C LYS A 652 48.19 13.77 37.52
N LYS A 653 47.28 13.36 38.43
CA LYS A 653 47.16 12.13 39.29
C LYS A 653 45.86 11.33 38.93
N ASP A 654 45.29 10.48 39.82
CA ASP A 654 45.55 9.04 40.10
C ASP A 654 44.24 8.44 40.74
N PHE A 655 44.31 7.43 41.63
CA PHE A 655 43.22 6.84 42.47
C PHE A 655 42.19 5.86 41.84
N GLU A 656 42.63 4.61 41.71
CA GLU A 656 42.16 3.42 42.48
C GLU A 656 41.38 3.69 43.80
N CYS A 657 40.61 2.78 44.43
CA CYS A 657 40.11 1.42 44.12
C CYS A 657 38.92 1.13 45.09
N ASP A 658 38.02 0.17 44.81
CA ASP A 658 37.74 -0.98 45.71
C ASP A 658 36.58 -1.90 45.29
N ARG A 659 36.54 -3.07 45.94
CA ARG A 659 35.62 -4.21 45.72
C ARG A 659 34.94 -4.61 47.04
N SER A 660 33.95 -5.51 46.93
CA SER A 660 33.38 -6.33 48.03
C SER A 660 32.36 -5.61 48.93
N GLU A 661 31.42 -6.27 49.63
CA GLU A 661 31.17 -7.72 49.72
C GLU A 661 29.66 -8.11 49.79
N LYS A 662 29.31 -9.22 50.48
CA LYS A 662 28.08 -10.03 50.35
C LYS A 662 27.04 -9.77 51.46
N ARG A 663 25.75 -10.01 51.15
CA ARG A 663 24.66 -10.61 52.00
C ARG A 663 24.38 -9.94 53.39
N GLU A 664 23.34 -10.25 54.17
CA GLU A 664 22.33 -11.34 54.17
C GLU A 664 20.94 -10.83 54.70
N ASP A 665 20.00 -11.74 55.02
CA ASP A 665 18.58 -11.44 55.34
C ASP A 665 18.29 -10.95 56.78
N THR A 666 17.14 -10.27 56.99
CA THR A 666 16.05 -10.74 57.91
C THR A 666 14.83 -9.79 57.99
N LEU A 667 13.70 -10.29 58.52
CA LEU A 667 12.40 -9.61 58.66
C LEU A 667 12.32 -8.68 59.89
N ARG A 668 11.45 -7.67 59.81
CA ARG A 668 10.42 -7.40 60.85
C ARG A 668 9.24 -6.57 60.33
N GLN A 669 8.08 -6.75 60.96
CA GLN A 669 6.81 -6.11 60.61
C GLN A 669 6.58 -4.84 61.46
N ASN A 670 5.89 -3.84 60.92
CA ASN A 670 4.65 -3.36 61.54
C ASN A 670 3.79 -2.48 60.62
N ASN A 671 2.53 -2.29 61.03
CA ASN A 671 1.45 -1.70 60.22
C ASN A 671 1.44 -0.16 60.26
N ASN A 672 0.90 0.48 59.20
CA ASN A 672 -0.24 1.39 59.36
C ASN A 672 -0.96 1.75 58.03
N SER A 673 -2.25 2.00 58.20
CA SER A 673 -3.35 2.34 57.27
C SER A 673 -3.10 3.22 56.01
N GLU A 674 -3.64 2.74 54.88
CA GLU A 674 -4.52 3.42 53.89
C GLU A 674 -4.28 4.87 53.35
N PRO A 675 -4.85 5.24 52.16
CA PRO A 675 -5.19 4.43 50.98
C PRO A 675 -4.69 5.04 49.65
N VAL A 676 -4.23 4.20 48.71
CA VAL A 676 -3.82 4.65 47.37
C VAL A 676 -5.03 4.92 46.47
N SER A 677 -5.19 6.17 46.04
CA SER A 677 -6.16 6.55 44.99
C SER A 677 -5.53 7.40 43.88
N SER A 678 -6.21 7.48 42.73
CA SER A 678 -5.85 8.30 41.55
C SER A 678 -4.58 7.91 40.75
N LEU A 679 -4.64 6.80 40.00
CA LEU A 679 -3.90 6.71 38.70
C LEU A 679 -4.44 5.65 37.72
N LYS A 680 -4.99 4.53 38.21
CA LYS A 680 -5.64 3.48 37.38
C LYS A 680 -7.00 3.93 36.80
N ARG A 681 -7.03 4.91 35.88
CA ARG A 681 -8.25 5.29 35.14
C ARG A 681 -8.08 5.85 33.71
N LYS A 682 -6.87 5.86 33.12
CA LYS A 682 -6.64 6.41 31.76
C LYS A 682 -6.62 5.39 30.60
N ASN A 683 -6.26 4.12 30.84
CA ASN A 683 -5.95 3.19 29.72
C ASN A 683 -7.13 2.36 29.17
N THR A 684 -8.33 2.41 29.76
CA THR A 684 -9.48 1.61 29.29
C THR A 684 -10.28 2.23 28.13
N LYS A 685 -9.92 3.42 27.64
CA LYS A 685 -10.66 4.14 26.57
C LYS A 685 -10.12 4.00 25.14
N LEU A 686 -9.04 3.25 24.94
CA LEU A 686 -8.39 3.11 23.62
C LEU A 686 -8.82 1.87 22.82
N LEU A 687 -9.49 0.90 23.43
CA LEU A 687 -9.82 -0.39 22.81
C LEU A 687 -11.19 -0.43 22.06
N GLU A 688 -12.08 0.55 22.24
CA GLU A 688 -13.44 0.51 21.64
C GLU A 688 -13.53 0.88 20.14
N ASN A 689 -12.45 1.38 19.50
CA ASN A 689 -12.55 1.99 18.16
C ASN A 689 -12.28 1.05 16.97
N GLN A 690 -11.96 -0.23 17.18
CA GLN A 690 -11.50 -1.11 16.09
C GLN A 690 -12.56 -1.48 15.04
N ASN A 691 -13.86 -1.28 15.31
CA ASN A 691 -14.98 -1.61 14.42
C ASN A 691 -15.74 -0.37 13.90
N LEU A 692 -15.03 0.70 13.49
CA LEU A 692 -15.64 1.93 12.96
C LEU A 692 -15.01 2.37 11.62
N HIS A 693 -15.87 2.57 10.62
CA HIS A 693 -15.48 3.01 9.27
C HIS A 693 -14.75 4.38 9.30
N PRO A 694 -13.68 4.59 8.51
CA PRO A 694 -12.81 5.78 8.61
C PRO A 694 -13.54 7.14 8.53
N SER A 695 -14.55 7.25 7.67
CA SER A 695 -15.37 8.48 7.55
C SER A 695 -16.10 8.87 8.84
N TRP A 696 -16.44 7.89 9.69
CA TRP A 696 -17.05 8.13 11.00
C TRP A 696 -16.02 8.61 12.04
N ILE A 697 -14.77 8.13 11.94
CA ILE A 697 -13.65 8.57 12.77
C ILE A 697 -13.27 10.02 12.41
N ALA A 698 -13.20 10.36 11.12
CA ALA A 698 -12.96 11.72 10.65
C ALA A 698 -14.04 12.69 11.17
N LYS A 699 -15.32 12.36 10.99
CA LYS A 699 -16.46 13.18 11.44
C LYS A 699 -16.55 13.32 12.96
N LYS A 700 -16.09 12.32 13.72
CA LYS A 700 -15.95 12.41 15.18
C LYS A 700 -14.84 13.39 15.59
N ARG A 701 -13.68 13.34 14.94
CA ARG A 701 -12.56 14.29 15.18
C ARG A 701 -12.96 15.73 14.85
N GLU A 702 -13.63 15.95 13.73
CA GLU A 702 -14.20 17.24 13.32
C GLU A 702 -15.15 17.79 14.41
N HIS A 703 -16.08 16.97 14.90
CA HIS A 703 -17.05 17.37 15.92
C HIS A 703 -16.42 17.58 17.32
N GLU A 704 -15.29 16.93 17.63
CA GLU A 704 -14.50 17.18 18.84
C GLU A 704 -13.67 18.48 18.72
N ALA A 705 -13.13 18.79 17.54
CA ALA A 705 -12.45 20.06 17.26
C ALA A 705 -13.41 21.26 17.34
N LEU A 706 -14.60 21.15 16.73
CA LEU A 706 -15.67 22.14 16.82
C LEU A 706 -16.19 22.35 18.26
N LYS A 707 -16.07 21.33 19.13
CA LYS A 707 -16.39 21.46 20.56
C LYS A 707 -15.31 22.23 21.31
N LYS A 708 -14.02 21.93 21.09
CA LYS A 708 -12.89 22.69 21.65
C LYS A 708 -12.93 24.17 21.26
N LEU A 709 -13.22 24.48 19.99
CA LEU A 709 -13.42 25.86 19.51
C LEU A 709 -14.53 26.59 20.30
N LYS A 710 -15.69 25.95 20.49
CA LYS A 710 -16.81 26.54 21.26
C LYS A 710 -16.56 26.66 22.76
N GLU A 711 -15.62 25.89 23.29
CA GLU A 711 -15.18 26.00 24.69
C GLU A 711 -14.14 27.13 24.84
N SER A 712 -13.25 27.32 23.86
CA SER A 712 -12.35 28.47 23.77
C SER A 712 -13.11 29.81 23.61
N CYS A 713 -14.08 29.89 22.70
CA CYS A 713 -14.84 31.12 22.43
C CYS A 713 -15.72 31.62 23.60
N LYS A 714 -15.82 30.89 24.72
CA LYS A 714 -16.51 31.36 25.93
C LYS A 714 -15.62 32.15 26.89
N ALA A 715 -14.32 32.26 26.65
CA ALA A 715 -13.36 32.84 27.59
C ALA A 715 -13.16 34.36 27.50
N LYS A 716 -13.96 35.08 26.69
CA LYS A 716 -13.91 36.56 26.60
C LYS A 716 -15.31 37.17 26.69
N LYS A 717 -15.72 37.56 27.90
CA LYS A 717 -16.64 38.69 28.08
C LYS A 717 -15.82 39.96 27.85
N ILE A 718 -16.23 40.80 26.90
CA ILE A 718 -15.84 42.20 26.88
C ILE A 718 -16.88 42.94 27.72
N VAL A 719 -16.41 43.73 28.68
CA VAL A 719 -17.24 44.70 29.41
C VAL A 719 -16.97 46.04 28.75
N PHE A 720 -18.02 46.75 28.34
CA PHE A 720 -17.94 48.17 28.08
C PHE A 720 -18.18 48.89 29.40
N GLY A 721 -17.31 49.84 29.74
CA GLY A 721 -17.62 50.89 30.70
C GLY A 721 -18.07 52.13 29.93
N ASP A 722 -18.89 52.95 30.57
CA ASP A 722 -19.33 54.23 30.03
C ASP A 722 -18.38 55.34 30.51
N ASP A 723 -17.47 55.78 29.63
CA ASP A 723 -16.64 57.00 29.69
C ASP A 723 -16.22 57.36 28.24
#